data_AF-A0A520YEJ6-F1
#
_entry.id   AF-A0A520YEJ6-F1
#
_cell.length_a   1.000
_cell.length_b   1.000
_cell.length_c   1.000
_cell.angle_alpha   90.00
_cell.angle_beta   90.00
_cell.angle_gamma   90.00
#
_symmetry.space_group_name_H-M   'P 1'
#
loop_
_entity.id
_entity.type
_entity.pdbx_description
1 polymer ?
#
loop_
_entity_poly.entity_id
_entity_poly.type
_entity_poly.pdbx_seq_one_letter_code
_entity_poly.pdbx_strand_id
1 'polypeptide(L)'
;MSSTTGRLAEYRRRLRVAAATVLALRITAAAAAAGLLSFVLVAWVLGPMTPLVWLCIGWGVVFGMTTGAVAWSIQPLRGLRGHGALGLVAAEQPSLLSPLQSAYELQEQHAFSRELVIAQRVGVLRSLEGSPVRRFIPWRWLLQPALAATVGLAALAWWSLGFDRAAAGRYALLHAESGDVGGPQTGHVVARTDAELLFPEYMERDNERVEDADRLTLPRGTSVEYAITPIGDAARVVLELPGRHVQADRVGGQFVASFVADTDGPVQIFVESVGGERRVDYRARSIQVQLDEAPQVTLVAPEDDLVVEARQPIEVQHRASDDYGVQELTLIIKLPNGEHLRRAILTPSDHVETELFGESVLHLDEFGLAPADAVTVWLEAKDANRVDGPGIGRSAARTLTLASDITRRRDRIVELEKLLDALLMTLATRLEQPVPDRFREALDRRAAVFVPYNGVKELLAEVGDHRGPRTIPLLLDMRKRLERAHRREAAAYRKREQTKARKQQDNTVVLELEKDTLIVADLISEARLNDAAEIAREMQQLRREIASLIGELRRGQTPELQRALMAALDRADRRLDALREQLRQAMRYVPGEFVNQQSQQASKSTDALQSLREALASGDLDAAEAALTKLDQTIDAMTQALAQSEDSLVEARFGPRERALMKAMDTIRDLEVEQQRLADKARRVGEKAVDRAAEDEESLASELRGQLEEIAKDVSKLLGGVDDDALGPYEAGLKARAAERLNDFEKALEGGDLGEALSMADRLARAASALAKDLELSAMMFRGKNGQTSEAASKAREVSARSQDLRDAARGSVPDVGGALTENEREQLQKQAERQTATQEAARQLARRLREEVGGVPVSEDAAEQLEAVQQPMQRAARSLNEANPLEANKQQEAAADQLRRLRQDLESQSKNSVGGGGQEQTQGGRATERVEIPGVRSKADELAWRRRVLDAMNGMPPDGYRKAVDDYYERLLR
;
A
#
# COMPACT_ATOMS: atom_id res chain seq x y z
N MET A 1 110.63 -23.70 -18.46
CA MET A 1 110.44 -24.68 -17.36
C MET A 1 109.24 -24.39 -16.45
N SER A 2 108.88 -23.12 -16.16
CA SER A 2 107.75 -22.77 -15.28
C SER A 2 106.36 -23.09 -15.87
N SER A 3 106.20 -23.02 -17.20
CA SER A 3 104.90 -23.20 -17.85
C SER A 3 104.40 -24.65 -17.85
N THR A 4 105.28 -25.64 -17.97
CA THR A 4 104.89 -27.06 -18.02
C THR A 4 104.68 -27.66 -16.63
N THR A 5 105.45 -27.23 -15.63
CA THR A 5 105.28 -27.60 -14.22
C THR A 5 103.99 -27.03 -13.63
N GLY A 6 103.67 -25.76 -13.93
CA GLY A 6 102.42 -25.13 -13.52
C GLY A 6 101.17 -25.84 -14.05
N ARG A 7 101.17 -26.25 -15.34
CA ARG A 7 100.02 -26.94 -15.96
C ARG A 7 99.74 -28.32 -15.36
N LEU A 8 100.76 -29.11 -15.06
CA LEU A 8 100.61 -30.43 -14.41
C LEU A 8 100.08 -30.30 -12.96
N ALA A 9 100.59 -29.32 -12.21
CA ALA A 9 100.11 -29.03 -10.85
C ALA A 9 98.65 -28.51 -10.85
N GLU A 10 98.29 -27.68 -11.82
CA GLU A 10 96.94 -27.17 -12.01
C GLU A 10 95.96 -28.28 -12.40
N TYR A 11 96.35 -29.20 -13.30
CA TYR A 11 95.55 -30.37 -13.67
C TYR A 11 95.25 -31.25 -12.45
N ARG A 12 96.24 -31.52 -11.59
CA ARG A 12 96.06 -32.25 -10.32
C ARG A 12 95.14 -31.52 -9.34
N ARG A 13 95.26 -30.19 -9.22
CA ARG A 13 94.38 -29.39 -8.35
C ARG A 13 92.93 -29.45 -8.83
N ARG A 14 92.70 -29.30 -10.14
CA ARG A 14 91.36 -29.43 -10.74
C ARG A 14 90.78 -30.83 -10.54
N LEU A 15 91.59 -31.88 -10.68
CA LEU A 15 91.19 -33.27 -10.46
C LEU A 15 90.82 -33.54 -8.98
N ARG A 16 91.58 -32.98 -8.03
CA ARG A 16 91.26 -33.07 -6.60
C ARG A 16 89.97 -32.34 -6.23
N VAL A 17 89.77 -31.11 -6.72
CA VAL A 17 88.56 -30.34 -6.43
C VAL A 17 87.34 -31.06 -7.02
N ALA A 18 87.42 -31.57 -8.24
CA ALA A 18 86.31 -32.28 -8.87
C ALA A 18 86.01 -33.64 -8.20
N ALA A 19 87.02 -34.36 -7.71
CA ALA A 19 86.80 -35.57 -6.90
C ALA A 19 86.20 -35.24 -5.53
N ALA A 20 86.66 -34.15 -4.90
CA ALA A 20 86.15 -33.69 -3.61
C ALA A 20 84.69 -33.20 -3.69
N THR A 21 84.27 -32.55 -4.78
CA THR A 21 82.87 -32.13 -4.96
C THR A 21 81.92 -33.32 -5.10
N VAL A 22 82.32 -34.37 -5.84
CA VAL A 22 81.53 -35.62 -5.94
C VAL A 22 81.43 -36.32 -4.59
N LEU A 23 82.51 -36.34 -3.81
CA LEU A 23 82.51 -36.90 -2.46
C LEU A 23 81.71 -36.04 -1.47
N ALA A 24 81.75 -34.71 -1.57
CA ALA A 24 80.93 -33.82 -0.77
C ALA A 24 79.44 -34.04 -1.04
N LEU A 25 79.05 -34.15 -2.31
CA LEU A 25 77.68 -34.46 -2.72
C LEU A 25 77.22 -35.83 -2.21
N ARG A 26 78.13 -36.82 -2.20
CA ARG A 26 77.88 -38.13 -1.60
C ARG A 26 77.68 -38.03 -0.08
N ILE A 27 78.52 -37.28 0.63
CA ILE A 27 78.44 -37.12 2.09
C ILE A 27 77.12 -36.44 2.46
N THR A 28 76.73 -35.38 1.75
CA THR A 28 75.46 -34.69 2.00
C THR A 28 74.26 -35.60 1.69
N ALA A 29 74.30 -36.33 0.57
CA ALA A 29 73.24 -37.29 0.23
C ALA A 29 73.12 -38.43 1.25
N ALA A 30 74.25 -39.01 1.70
CA ALA A 30 74.27 -40.08 2.69
C ALA A 30 73.78 -39.60 4.07
N ALA A 31 74.22 -38.41 4.50
CA ALA A 31 73.80 -37.82 5.76
C ALA A 31 72.30 -37.49 5.76
N ALA A 32 71.79 -36.89 4.69
CA ALA A 32 70.38 -36.59 4.54
C ALA A 32 69.52 -37.87 4.50
N ALA A 33 69.92 -38.88 3.73
CA ALA A 33 69.19 -40.15 3.64
C ALA A 33 69.18 -40.91 4.98
N ALA A 34 70.32 -41.00 5.68
CA ALA A 34 70.41 -41.65 6.98
C ALA A 34 69.63 -40.88 8.06
N GLY A 35 69.68 -39.54 8.06
CA GLY A 35 68.91 -38.70 8.96
C GLY A 35 67.41 -38.85 8.76
N LEU A 36 66.96 -38.82 7.52
CA LEU A 36 65.56 -38.99 7.17
C LEU A 36 65.04 -40.39 7.51
N LEU A 37 65.81 -41.44 7.21
CA LEU A 37 65.45 -42.82 7.49
C LEU A 37 65.41 -43.10 9.00
N SER A 38 66.40 -42.61 9.76
CA SER A 38 66.38 -42.72 11.23
C SER A 38 65.25 -41.90 11.84
N PHE A 39 64.96 -40.70 11.33
CA PHE A 39 63.84 -39.89 11.78
C PHE A 39 62.50 -40.60 11.59
N VAL A 40 62.27 -41.22 10.42
CA VAL A 40 61.04 -41.97 10.16
C VAL A 40 60.93 -43.20 11.07
N LEU A 41 62.01 -43.97 11.23
CA LEU A 41 62.02 -45.14 12.11
C LEU A 41 61.72 -44.74 13.56
N VAL A 42 62.36 -43.67 14.02
CA VAL A 42 62.14 -43.10 15.34
C VAL A 42 60.71 -42.58 15.48
N ALA A 43 60.13 -41.94 14.45
CA ALA A 43 58.73 -41.53 14.41
C ALA A 43 57.73 -42.71 14.40
N TRP A 44 58.11 -43.88 13.89
CA TRP A 44 57.27 -45.10 13.96
C TRP A 44 57.29 -45.76 15.34
N VAL A 45 58.46 -45.77 15.96
CA VAL A 45 58.67 -46.31 17.30
C VAL A 45 58.02 -45.41 18.35
N LEU A 46 58.18 -44.10 18.17
CA LEU A 46 57.57 -43.11 19.03
C LEU A 46 56.10 -42.97 18.67
N GLY A 47 55.22 -43.61 19.43
CA GLY A 47 53.77 -43.48 19.25
C GLY A 47 53.20 -42.11 19.66
N PRO A 48 51.88 -41.94 19.58
CA PRO A 48 51.15 -40.73 19.97
C PRO A 48 51.31 -40.38 21.46
N MET A 49 51.66 -41.37 22.27
CA MET A 49 51.73 -41.27 23.72
C MET A 49 53.16 -41.46 24.25
N THR A 50 54.12 -40.70 23.73
CA THR A 50 55.54 -40.86 24.11
C THR A 50 55.99 -39.85 25.15
N PRO A 51 56.65 -40.28 26.24
CA PRO A 51 57.18 -39.37 27.24
C PRO A 51 58.48 -38.72 26.74
N LEU A 52 58.79 -37.55 27.30
CA LEU A 52 59.89 -36.67 26.86
C LEU A 52 61.26 -37.36 26.83
N VAL A 53 61.51 -38.31 27.75
CA VAL A 53 62.76 -39.08 27.80
C VAL A 53 62.99 -39.86 26.49
N TRP A 54 61.95 -40.47 25.94
CA TRP A 54 62.06 -41.23 24.69
C TRP A 54 62.20 -40.32 23.47
N LEU A 55 61.65 -39.09 23.50
CA LEU A 55 61.89 -38.07 22.47
C LEU A 55 63.37 -37.65 22.42
N CYS A 56 63.99 -37.41 23.57
CA CYS A 56 65.42 -37.09 23.67
C CYS A 56 66.30 -38.24 23.16
N ILE A 57 65.98 -39.48 23.53
CA ILE A 57 66.66 -40.68 23.02
C ILE A 57 66.50 -40.80 21.50
N GLY A 58 65.29 -40.56 20.99
CA GLY A 58 64.98 -40.58 19.56
C GLY A 58 65.83 -39.60 18.76
N TRP A 59 65.89 -38.33 19.17
CA TRP A 59 66.77 -37.34 18.55
C TRP A 59 68.25 -37.73 18.68
N GLY A 60 68.67 -38.31 19.80
CA GLY A 60 70.01 -38.87 19.98
C GLY A 60 70.36 -39.95 18.94
N VAL A 61 69.42 -40.84 18.61
CA VAL A 61 69.60 -41.86 17.55
C VAL A 61 69.71 -41.21 16.16
N VAL A 62 68.87 -40.22 15.85
CA VAL A 62 68.93 -39.50 14.57
C VAL A 62 70.28 -38.77 14.40
N PHE A 63 70.73 -38.04 15.42
CA PHE A 63 72.04 -37.39 15.41
C PHE A 63 73.21 -38.40 15.37
N GLY A 64 73.10 -39.53 16.07
CA GLY A 64 74.10 -40.60 16.02
C GLY A 64 74.23 -41.25 14.65
N MET A 65 73.10 -41.54 13.99
CA MET A 65 73.08 -42.16 12.66
C MET A 65 73.58 -41.21 11.56
N THR A 66 73.21 -39.93 11.62
CA THR A 66 73.71 -38.90 10.69
C THR A 66 75.21 -38.69 10.83
N THR A 67 75.72 -38.53 12.05
CA THR A 67 77.17 -38.39 12.31
C THR A 67 77.95 -39.63 11.91
N GLY A 68 77.43 -40.83 12.17
CA GLY A 68 78.00 -42.09 11.70
C GLY A 68 78.09 -42.19 10.17
N ALA A 69 77.02 -41.81 9.46
CA ALA A 69 76.99 -41.79 7.99
C ALA A 69 78.01 -40.80 7.40
N VAL A 70 78.13 -39.61 8.00
CA VAL A 70 79.15 -38.62 7.63
C VAL A 70 80.56 -39.17 7.85
N ALA A 71 80.83 -39.74 9.02
CA ALA A 71 82.15 -40.29 9.36
C ALA A 71 82.59 -41.42 8.40
N TRP A 72 81.67 -42.32 8.05
CA TRP A 72 81.94 -43.41 7.11
C TRP A 72 82.16 -42.89 5.68
N SER A 73 81.38 -41.90 5.23
CA SER A 73 81.48 -41.35 3.88
C SER A 73 82.69 -40.42 3.66
N ILE A 74 83.40 -40.01 4.74
CA ILE A 74 84.66 -39.24 4.67
C ILE A 74 85.89 -40.15 4.44
N GLN A 75 85.79 -41.46 4.70
CA GLN A 75 86.92 -42.39 4.56
C GLN A 75 87.66 -42.34 3.20
N PRO A 76 86.99 -42.19 2.03
CA PRO A 76 87.67 -42.10 0.73
C PRO A 76 88.45 -40.78 0.53
N LEU A 77 88.05 -39.67 1.20
CA LEU A 77 88.75 -38.39 1.12
C LEU A 77 90.18 -38.49 1.70
N ARG A 78 90.40 -39.39 2.68
CA ARG A 78 91.74 -39.62 3.25
C ARG A 78 92.70 -40.23 2.22
N GLY A 79 92.20 -41.04 1.29
CA GLY A 79 92.98 -41.67 0.21
C GLY A 79 93.40 -40.71 -0.92
N LEU A 80 92.82 -39.51 -1.00
CA LEU A 80 93.14 -38.49 -2.03
C LEU A 80 94.32 -37.58 -1.64
N ARG A 81 94.89 -37.75 -0.43
CA ARG A 81 96.08 -37.02 0.04
C ARG A 81 97.35 -37.53 -0.65
N GLY A 82 98.36 -36.67 -0.81
CA GLY A 82 99.63 -37.03 -1.45
C GLY A 82 99.48 -37.49 -2.90
N HIS A 83 100.11 -38.61 -3.26
CA HIS A 83 100.14 -39.16 -4.63
C HIS A 83 98.82 -39.85 -5.04
N GLY A 84 97.88 -40.07 -4.12
CA GLY A 84 96.64 -40.84 -4.37
C GLY A 84 95.70 -40.27 -5.43
N ALA A 85 95.67 -38.95 -5.65
CA ALA A 85 94.86 -38.34 -6.70
C ALA A 85 95.33 -38.73 -8.13
N LEU A 86 96.62 -39.08 -8.30
CA LEU A 86 97.14 -39.60 -9.57
C LEU A 86 96.72 -41.05 -9.81
N GLY A 87 96.40 -41.79 -8.74
CA GLY A 87 95.83 -43.14 -8.81
C GLY A 87 94.48 -43.21 -9.54
N LEU A 88 93.75 -42.09 -9.64
CA LEU A 88 92.50 -42.01 -10.40
C LEU A 88 92.73 -42.01 -11.91
N VAL A 89 93.81 -41.39 -12.37
CA VAL A 89 94.23 -41.42 -13.78
C VAL A 89 94.76 -42.81 -14.12
N ALA A 90 95.49 -43.42 -13.19
CA ALA A 90 96.02 -44.78 -13.31
C ALA A 90 94.96 -45.89 -13.41
N ALA A 91 93.81 -45.73 -12.74
CA ALA A 91 92.74 -46.71 -12.75
C ALA A 91 92.04 -46.86 -14.12
N GLU A 92 92.01 -45.78 -14.92
CA GLU A 92 91.45 -45.77 -16.28
C GLU A 92 92.53 -46.02 -17.35
N GLN A 93 93.75 -45.52 -17.13
CA GLN A 93 94.86 -45.65 -18.08
C GLN A 93 96.14 -46.10 -17.34
N PRO A 94 96.31 -47.42 -17.10
CA PRO A 94 97.44 -47.95 -16.34
C PRO A 94 98.79 -47.68 -17.04
N SER A 95 98.79 -47.50 -18.36
CA SER A 95 99.97 -47.13 -19.15
C SER A 95 100.52 -45.74 -18.82
N LEU A 96 99.71 -44.82 -18.26
CA LEU A 96 100.12 -43.47 -17.89
C LEU A 96 100.62 -43.37 -16.44
N LEU A 97 100.46 -44.41 -15.61
CA LEU A 97 100.82 -44.40 -14.19
C LEU A 97 102.33 -44.17 -13.99
N SER A 98 103.16 -45.03 -14.59
CA SER A 98 104.61 -44.93 -14.51
C SER A 98 105.13 -43.59 -15.10
N PRO A 99 104.71 -43.16 -16.31
CA PRO A 99 105.07 -41.85 -16.86
C PRO A 99 104.67 -40.65 -15.99
N LEU A 100 103.48 -40.67 -15.38
CA LEU A 100 102.99 -39.58 -14.51
C LEU A 100 103.71 -39.54 -13.18
N GLN A 101 104.00 -40.70 -12.60
CA GLN A 101 104.74 -40.83 -11.35
C GLN A 101 106.20 -40.42 -11.57
N SER A 102 106.86 -40.91 -12.62
CA SER A 102 108.23 -40.50 -12.97
C SER A 102 108.32 -39.02 -13.32
N ALA A 103 107.36 -38.45 -14.07
CA ALA A 103 107.36 -37.02 -14.41
C ALA A 103 107.27 -36.09 -13.17
N TYR A 104 106.69 -36.61 -12.08
CA TYR A 104 106.54 -35.91 -10.80
C TYR A 104 107.71 -36.19 -9.83
N GLU A 105 108.20 -37.43 -9.72
CA GLU A 105 109.40 -37.78 -8.93
C GLU A 105 110.67 -37.09 -9.49
N LEU A 106 110.78 -36.99 -10.82
CA LEU A 106 111.83 -36.23 -11.51
C LEU A 106 111.70 -34.70 -11.34
N GLN A 107 110.68 -34.21 -10.61
CA GLN A 107 110.54 -32.81 -10.25
C GLN A 107 111.38 -32.43 -9.01
N GLU A 108 111.63 -33.39 -8.11
CA GLU A 108 112.35 -33.14 -6.85
C GLU A 108 113.86 -33.41 -6.95
N GLN A 109 114.32 -34.22 -7.93
CA GLN A 109 115.73 -34.57 -8.10
C GLN A 109 116.43 -33.78 -9.21
N HIS A 110 117.57 -33.16 -8.90
CA HIS A 110 118.30 -32.23 -9.77
C HIS A 110 119.34 -32.90 -10.71
N ALA A 111 119.46 -34.23 -10.70
CA ALA A 111 120.59 -34.97 -11.28
C ALA A 111 120.42 -35.42 -12.75
N PHE A 112 119.29 -35.12 -13.41
CA PHE A 112 118.98 -35.63 -14.75
C PHE A 112 119.00 -34.55 -15.84
N SER A 113 119.25 -34.96 -17.10
CA SER A 113 119.25 -34.10 -18.29
C SER A 113 117.95 -33.30 -18.39
N ARG A 114 118.06 -31.97 -18.40
CA ARG A 114 116.92 -31.04 -18.42
C ARG A 114 116.05 -31.21 -19.67
N GLU A 115 116.64 -31.56 -20.80
CA GLU A 115 115.93 -31.74 -22.07
C GLU A 115 115.06 -33.00 -22.06
N LEU A 116 115.55 -34.10 -21.49
CA LEU A 116 114.81 -35.35 -21.34
C LEU A 116 113.61 -35.20 -20.40
N VAL A 117 113.79 -34.50 -19.27
CA VAL A 117 112.69 -34.25 -18.32
C VAL A 117 111.61 -33.36 -18.95
N ILE A 118 111.98 -32.37 -19.77
CA ILE A 118 111.03 -31.52 -20.49
C ILE A 118 110.30 -32.32 -21.58
N ALA A 119 111.02 -33.12 -22.37
CA ALA A 119 110.45 -33.95 -23.43
C ALA A 119 109.45 -34.97 -22.86
N GLN A 120 109.79 -35.62 -21.74
CA GLN A 120 108.88 -36.56 -21.07
C GLN A 120 107.64 -35.86 -20.51
N ARG A 121 107.77 -34.66 -19.91
CA ARG A 121 106.62 -33.87 -19.45
C ARG A 121 105.73 -33.39 -20.60
N VAL A 122 106.30 -32.99 -21.72
CA VAL A 122 105.54 -32.59 -22.92
C VAL A 122 104.84 -33.80 -23.53
N GLY A 123 105.46 -34.98 -23.55
CA GLY A 123 104.84 -36.23 -23.97
C GLY A 123 103.66 -36.63 -23.07
N VAL A 124 103.81 -36.48 -21.75
CA VAL A 124 102.74 -36.71 -20.77
C VAL A 124 101.62 -35.65 -20.88
N LEU A 125 101.96 -34.38 -21.11
CA LEU A 125 100.96 -33.33 -21.33
C LEU A 125 100.18 -33.51 -22.64
N ARG A 126 100.83 -33.91 -23.74
CA ARG A 126 100.13 -34.22 -25.01
C ARG A 126 99.19 -35.42 -24.89
N SER A 127 99.59 -36.45 -24.15
CA SER A 127 98.71 -37.60 -23.88
C SER A 127 97.53 -37.23 -22.96
N LEU A 128 97.68 -36.20 -22.13
CA LEU A 128 96.60 -35.66 -21.30
C LEU A 128 95.73 -34.58 -22.01
N GLU A 129 96.25 -33.86 -23.00
CA GLU A 129 95.55 -32.77 -23.72
C GLU A 129 94.28 -33.26 -24.47
N GLY A 130 94.19 -34.55 -24.79
CA GLY A 130 93.00 -35.17 -25.37
C GLY A 130 91.95 -35.68 -24.36
N SER A 131 92.19 -35.59 -23.04
CA SER A 131 91.31 -36.18 -22.02
C SER A 131 90.94 -35.16 -20.92
N PRO A 132 89.69 -34.64 -20.91
CA PRO A 132 89.25 -33.69 -19.88
C PRO A 132 89.23 -34.35 -18.49
N VAL A 133 89.61 -33.58 -17.45
CA VAL A 133 89.67 -34.01 -16.03
C VAL A 133 88.42 -34.76 -15.57
N ARG A 134 87.25 -34.42 -16.12
CA ARG A 134 85.95 -35.06 -15.82
C ARG A 134 85.89 -36.55 -16.19
N ARG A 135 86.68 -37.01 -17.17
CA ARG A 135 86.74 -38.41 -17.62
C ARG A 135 87.36 -39.33 -16.58
N PHE A 136 88.27 -38.79 -15.77
CA PHE A 136 88.97 -39.52 -14.71
C PHE A 136 88.25 -39.44 -13.36
N ILE A 137 87.06 -38.83 -13.31
CA ILE A 137 86.23 -38.81 -12.10
C ILE A 137 85.45 -40.13 -12.04
N PRO A 138 85.66 -40.95 -11.00
CA PRO A 138 84.89 -42.18 -10.82
C PRO A 138 83.46 -41.83 -10.37
N TRP A 139 82.56 -41.53 -11.32
CA TRP A 139 81.13 -41.29 -11.03
C TRP A 139 80.45 -42.47 -10.30
N ARG A 140 81.03 -43.68 -10.41
CA ARG A 140 80.69 -44.86 -9.60
C ARG A 140 80.77 -44.64 -8.08
N TRP A 141 81.50 -43.62 -7.61
CA TRP A 141 81.53 -43.23 -6.19
C TRP A 141 80.25 -42.56 -5.72
N LEU A 142 79.51 -41.92 -6.63
CA LEU A 142 78.17 -41.38 -6.40
C LEU A 142 77.13 -42.51 -6.45
N LEU A 143 77.29 -43.45 -7.39
CA LEU A 143 76.37 -44.57 -7.67
C LEU A 143 76.73 -45.86 -6.90
N GLN A 144 77.06 -45.77 -5.62
CA GLN A 144 77.22 -47.00 -4.83
C GLN A 144 75.86 -47.63 -4.56
N PRO A 145 75.71 -48.97 -4.73
CA PRO A 145 74.43 -49.66 -4.51
C PRO A 145 73.92 -49.45 -3.08
N ALA A 146 74.83 -49.33 -2.10
CA ALA A 146 74.48 -49.01 -0.72
C ALA A 146 73.83 -47.61 -0.58
N LEU A 147 74.34 -46.59 -1.28
CA LEU A 147 73.77 -45.24 -1.21
C LEU A 147 72.42 -45.18 -1.93
N ALA A 148 72.31 -45.80 -3.11
CA ALA A 148 71.05 -45.91 -3.84
C ALA A 148 69.98 -46.65 -3.02
N ALA A 149 70.36 -47.74 -2.33
CA ALA A 149 69.48 -48.46 -1.42
C ALA A 149 69.03 -47.58 -0.23
N THR A 150 69.95 -46.84 0.40
CA THR A 150 69.58 -45.94 1.52
C THR A 150 68.69 -44.79 1.08
N VAL A 151 68.90 -44.22 -0.10
CA VAL A 151 68.06 -43.14 -0.64
C VAL A 151 66.68 -43.69 -1.04
N GLY A 152 66.62 -44.88 -1.66
CA GLY A 152 65.36 -45.55 -1.97
C GLY A 152 64.55 -45.91 -0.72
N LEU A 153 65.21 -46.45 0.31
CA LEU A 153 64.58 -46.72 1.61
C LEU A 153 64.14 -45.43 2.29
N ALA A 154 64.92 -44.35 2.21
CA ALA A 154 64.54 -43.05 2.76
C ALA A 154 63.30 -42.47 2.04
N ALA A 155 63.20 -42.62 0.72
CA ALA A 155 62.01 -42.20 -0.04
C ALA A 155 60.76 -43.02 0.32
N LEU A 156 60.90 -44.34 0.49
CA LEU A 156 59.81 -45.20 0.97
C LEU A 156 59.41 -44.87 2.42
N ALA A 157 60.41 -44.63 3.28
CA ALA A 157 60.21 -44.21 4.66
C ALA A 157 59.48 -42.86 4.73
N TRP A 158 59.85 -41.90 3.86
CA TRP A 158 59.14 -40.63 3.74
C TRP A 158 57.66 -40.80 3.45
N TRP A 159 57.32 -41.69 2.50
CA TRP A 159 55.92 -41.97 2.18
C TRP A 159 55.17 -42.57 3.37
N SER A 160 55.84 -43.38 4.20
CA SER A 160 55.25 -43.98 5.40
C SER A 160 54.93 -42.99 6.53
N LEU A 161 55.42 -41.74 6.49
CA LEU A 161 55.07 -40.70 7.46
C LEU A 161 53.61 -40.24 7.35
N GLY A 162 52.89 -40.67 6.30
CA GLY A 162 51.45 -40.42 6.12
C GLY A 162 50.54 -41.35 6.91
N PHE A 163 51.04 -42.47 7.47
CA PHE A 163 50.24 -43.35 8.32
C PHE A 163 50.05 -42.75 9.72
N ASP A 164 48.86 -42.89 10.31
CA ASP A 164 48.46 -42.22 11.56
C ASP A 164 49.47 -42.38 12.70
N ARG A 165 50.01 -43.58 12.89
CA ARG A 165 51.00 -43.87 13.92
C ARG A 165 52.31 -43.11 13.71
N ALA A 166 52.80 -43.05 12.48
CA ALA A 166 54.04 -42.35 12.13
C ALA A 166 53.82 -40.82 12.09
N ALA A 167 52.63 -40.38 11.69
CA ALA A 167 52.24 -38.98 11.72
C ALA A 167 52.18 -38.45 13.17
N ALA A 168 51.68 -39.26 14.11
CA ALA A 168 51.68 -38.93 15.53
C ALA A 168 53.08 -38.85 16.14
N GLY A 169 53.95 -39.82 15.84
CA GLY A 169 55.34 -39.78 16.29
C GLY A 169 56.16 -38.64 15.69
N ARG A 170 55.92 -38.32 14.41
CA ARG A 170 56.48 -37.13 13.76
C ARG A 170 56.03 -35.85 14.48
N TYR A 171 54.74 -35.74 14.80
CA TYR A 171 54.22 -34.58 15.52
C TYR A 171 54.92 -34.43 16.88
N ALA A 172 55.04 -35.53 17.64
CA ALA A 172 55.71 -35.56 18.94
C ALA A 172 57.21 -35.18 18.86
N LEU A 173 57.92 -35.58 17.80
CA LEU A 173 59.33 -35.22 17.59
C LEU A 173 59.56 -33.75 17.24
N LEU A 174 58.63 -33.15 16.49
CA LEU A 174 58.73 -31.77 16.00
C LEU A 174 58.17 -30.75 16.99
N HIS A 175 57.19 -31.16 17.81
CA HIS A 175 56.52 -30.31 18.80
C HIS A 175 56.83 -30.83 20.21
N ALA A 176 58.11 -30.77 20.58
CA ALA A 176 58.56 -31.05 21.93
C ALA A 176 58.27 -29.84 22.84
N GLU A 177 57.00 -29.44 22.96
CA GLU A 177 56.58 -28.41 23.90
C GLU A 177 56.06 -29.02 25.21
N SER A 178 56.54 -28.43 26.30
CA SER A 178 56.12 -28.70 27.67
C SER A 178 54.74 -28.10 27.91
N GLY A 179 53.74 -28.96 28.08
CA GLY A 179 52.48 -28.55 28.71
C GLY A 179 52.74 -28.00 30.12
N ASP A 180 51.84 -27.12 30.58
CA ASP A 180 51.86 -26.55 31.92
C ASP A 180 51.94 -27.67 32.98
N VAL A 181 52.63 -27.45 34.10
CA VAL A 181 53.03 -28.51 35.06
C VAL A 181 51.83 -29.21 35.75
N GLY A 182 50.60 -28.78 35.47
CA GLY A 182 49.35 -29.48 35.82
C GLY A 182 48.30 -29.56 34.71
N GLY A 183 48.66 -29.19 33.46
CA GLY A 183 47.75 -29.18 32.32
C GLY A 183 47.88 -30.43 31.43
N PRO A 184 46.83 -30.81 30.70
CA PRO A 184 46.87 -31.94 29.77
C PRO A 184 47.76 -31.63 28.56
N GLN A 185 48.62 -32.57 28.17
CA GLN A 185 49.59 -32.37 27.09
C GLN A 185 48.93 -32.48 25.71
N THR A 186 49.28 -31.58 24.78
CA THR A 186 48.77 -31.61 23.41
C THR A 186 49.50 -32.67 22.57
N GLY A 187 48.78 -33.43 21.74
CA GLY A 187 49.34 -34.44 20.85
C GLY A 187 48.44 -34.78 19.67
N HIS A 188 48.97 -35.51 18.67
CA HIS A 188 48.15 -36.10 17.62
C HIS A 188 47.67 -37.47 18.08
N VAL A 189 46.46 -37.53 18.63
CA VAL A 189 45.92 -38.71 19.32
C VAL A 189 44.62 -39.22 18.70
N VAL A 190 44.00 -38.47 17.80
CA VAL A 190 42.80 -38.88 17.05
C VAL A 190 43.13 -39.06 15.58
N ALA A 191 42.76 -40.22 15.02
CA ALA A 191 42.98 -40.56 13.61
C ALA A 191 41.89 -39.93 12.73
N ARG A 192 40.63 -40.15 13.11
CA ARG A 192 39.44 -39.77 12.35
C ARG A 192 38.27 -39.44 13.27
N THR A 193 37.46 -38.49 12.86
CA THR A 193 36.21 -38.09 13.51
C THR A 193 35.09 -38.09 12.49
N ASP A 194 34.04 -38.87 12.73
CA ASP A 194 32.81 -38.84 11.95
C ASP A 194 31.67 -38.34 12.85
N ALA A 195 30.66 -37.69 12.27
CA ALA A 195 29.47 -37.29 13.00
C ALA A 195 28.22 -37.76 12.24
N GLU A 196 27.26 -38.35 12.96
CA GLU A 196 25.91 -38.58 12.47
C GLU A 196 24.98 -37.53 13.09
N LEU A 197 24.26 -36.80 12.24
CA LEU A 197 23.45 -35.65 12.57
C LEU A 197 21.98 -36.04 12.47
N LEU A 198 21.29 -35.99 13.60
CA LEU A 198 19.85 -36.21 13.69
C LEU A 198 19.18 -34.85 13.88
N PHE A 199 18.58 -34.34 12.80
CA PHE A 199 17.90 -33.05 12.81
C PHE A 199 16.57 -33.13 13.58
N PRO A 200 16.10 -32.02 14.18
CA PRO A 200 14.78 -31.96 14.81
C PRO A 200 13.65 -32.38 13.85
N GLU A 201 12.65 -33.10 14.36
CA GLU A 201 11.54 -33.64 13.54
C GLU A 201 10.82 -32.58 12.70
N TYR A 202 10.70 -31.35 13.19
CA TYR A 202 9.99 -30.27 12.51
C TYR A 202 10.69 -29.75 11.23
N MET A 203 11.98 -30.03 11.06
CA MET A 203 12.74 -29.63 9.87
C MET A 203 12.55 -30.59 8.68
N GLU A 204 11.87 -31.73 8.90
CA GLU A 204 11.62 -32.79 7.90
C GLU A 204 12.87 -33.22 7.11
N ARG A 205 14.05 -33.16 7.73
CA ARG A 205 15.34 -33.44 7.10
C ARG A 205 15.86 -34.81 7.50
N ASP A 206 16.28 -35.59 6.51
CA ASP A 206 16.92 -36.89 6.73
C ASP A 206 18.25 -36.75 7.50
N ASN A 207 18.59 -37.78 8.27
CA ASN A 207 19.85 -37.82 9.00
C ASN A 207 21.05 -37.73 8.05
N GLU A 208 22.06 -36.95 8.44
CA GLU A 208 23.24 -36.71 7.61
C GLU A 208 24.51 -37.21 8.30
N ARG A 209 25.40 -37.87 7.54
CA ARG A 209 26.70 -38.29 8.04
C ARG A 209 27.80 -37.39 7.49
N VAL A 210 28.56 -36.77 8.38
CA VAL A 210 29.70 -35.91 8.07
C VAL A 210 30.99 -36.65 8.39
N GLU A 211 31.82 -36.86 7.37
CA GLU A 211 33.19 -37.36 7.53
C GLU A 211 34.13 -36.20 7.89
N ASP A 212 35.16 -36.47 8.70
CA ASP A 212 36.12 -35.46 9.18
C ASP A 212 35.45 -34.24 9.81
N ALA A 213 34.61 -34.52 10.81
CA ALA A 213 33.78 -33.57 11.56
C ALA A 213 34.58 -32.60 12.46
N ASP A 214 35.56 -31.89 11.90
CA ASP A 214 36.39 -30.91 12.61
C ASP A 214 35.67 -29.56 12.76
N ARG A 215 34.85 -29.15 11.78
CA ARG A 215 33.99 -27.96 11.86
C ARG A 215 32.57 -28.35 11.53
N LEU A 216 31.69 -28.26 12.52
CA LEU A 216 30.27 -28.54 12.37
C LEU A 216 29.47 -27.25 12.44
N THR A 217 28.66 -26.99 11.41
CA THR A 217 27.69 -25.89 11.41
C THR A 217 26.31 -26.52 11.33
N LEU A 218 25.55 -26.45 12.42
CA LEU A 218 24.34 -27.23 12.63
C LEU A 218 23.21 -26.36 13.18
N PRO A 219 21.95 -26.63 12.85
CA PRO A 219 20.83 -25.97 13.51
C PRO A 219 20.76 -26.31 14.99
N ARG A 220 20.26 -25.38 15.80
CA ARG A 220 20.06 -25.59 17.23
C ARG A 220 19.06 -26.72 17.50
N GLY A 221 19.37 -27.57 18.47
CA GLY A 221 18.56 -28.74 18.80
C GLY A 221 18.92 -30.01 18.01
N THR A 222 19.84 -29.93 17.04
CA THR A 222 20.35 -31.12 16.33
C THR A 222 21.07 -32.06 17.30
N SER A 223 20.67 -33.33 17.33
CA SER A 223 21.36 -34.36 18.11
C SER A 223 22.53 -34.90 17.30
N VAL A 224 23.73 -34.85 17.87
CA VAL A 224 24.97 -35.25 17.22
C VAL A 224 25.51 -36.52 17.87
N GLU A 225 25.67 -37.58 17.08
CA GLU A 225 26.42 -38.76 17.47
C GLU A 225 27.84 -38.65 16.89
N TYR A 226 28.79 -38.28 17.75
CA TYR A 226 30.16 -37.96 17.36
C TYR A 226 31.08 -39.16 17.58
N ALA A 227 31.49 -39.82 16.50
CA ALA A 227 32.32 -41.01 16.50
C ALA A 227 33.81 -40.67 16.34
N ILE A 228 34.63 -41.15 17.27
CA ILE A 228 36.05 -40.80 17.40
C ILE A 228 36.87 -42.07 17.29
N THR A 229 37.83 -42.08 16.37
CA THR A 229 38.80 -43.17 16.21
C THR A 229 40.15 -42.73 16.76
N PRO A 230 40.59 -43.20 17.94
CA PRO A 230 41.88 -42.82 18.51
C PRO A 230 43.05 -43.52 17.80
N ILE A 231 44.22 -42.88 17.82
CA ILE A 231 45.49 -43.46 17.35
C ILE A 231 46.04 -44.32 18.50
N GLY A 232 45.80 -45.63 18.44
CA GLY A 232 46.30 -46.60 19.43
C GLY A 232 45.33 -46.91 20.57
N ASP A 233 45.85 -47.49 21.66
CA ASP A 233 45.03 -48.02 22.76
C ASP A 233 44.56 -46.90 23.70
N ALA A 234 43.30 -46.51 23.56
CA ALA A 234 42.59 -45.61 24.46
C ALA A 234 41.71 -46.38 25.45
N ALA A 235 41.77 -45.98 26.73
CA ALA A 235 40.92 -46.49 27.81
C ALA A 235 39.67 -45.62 27.99
N ARG A 236 39.81 -44.30 27.88
CA ARG A 236 38.71 -43.33 28.00
C ARG A 236 38.90 -42.20 27.00
N VAL A 237 37.80 -41.74 26.41
CA VAL A 237 37.75 -40.53 25.57
C VAL A 237 36.70 -39.59 26.16
N VAL A 238 37.06 -38.31 26.34
CA VAL A 238 36.18 -37.27 26.87
C VAL A 238 36.16 -36.10 25.90
N LEU A 239 34.97 -35.67 25.51
CA LEU A 239 34.72 -34.44 24.77
C LEU A 239 34.44 -33.30 25.73
N GLU A 240 35.24 -32.23 25.65
CA GLU A 240 34.92 -30.96 26.29
C GLU A 240 34.26 -30.04 25.26
N LEU A 241 33.00 -29.72 25.54
CA LEU A 241 32.16 -28.81 24.79
C LEU A 241 31.97 -27.53 25.62
N PRO A 242 31.51 -26.41 25.02
CA PRO A 242 31.21 -25.20 25.76
C PRO A 242 30.22 -25.46 26.91
N GLY A 243 30.68 -25.36 28.16
CA GLY A 243 29.85 -25.54 29.37
C GLY A 243 29.51 -26.98 29.77
N ARG A 244 29.99 -28.01 29.03
CA ARG A 244 29.68 -29.42 29.33
C ARG A 244 30.81 -30.38 28.93
N HIS A 245 30.92 -31.49 29.64
CA HIS A 245 31.91 -32.52 29.38
C HIS A 245 31.18 -33.84 29.15
N VAL A 246 31.40 -34.48 28.01
CA VAL A 246 30.71 -35.70 27.58
C VAL A 246 31.73 -36.83 27.50
N GLN A 247 31.54 -37.87 28.30
CA GLN A 247 32.34 -39.09 28.20
C GLN A 247 31.81 -39.94 27.04
N ALA A 248 32.69 -40.38 26.14
CA ALA A 248 32.30 -41.20 25.00
C ALA A 248 32.25 -42.69 25.37
N ASP A 249 31.26 -43.39 24.85
CA ASP A 249 31.07 -44.83 25.02
C ASP A 249 31.86 -45.61 23.97
N ARG A 250 32.49 -46.71 24.41
CA ARG A 250 33.33 -47.53 23.52
C ARG A 250 32.44 -48.47 22.69
N VAL A 251 32.44 -48.27 21.37
CA VAL A 251 31.74 -49.12 20.40
C VAL A 251 32.78 -49.73 19.46
N GLY A 252 33.19 -50.98 19.74
CA GLY A 252 34.25 -51.66 19.00
C GLY A 252 35.61 -50.96 19.10
N GLY A 253 36.12 -50.49 17.97
CA GLY A 253 37.38 -49.72 17.86
C GLY A 253 37.21 -48.21 17.95
N GLN A 254 35.98 -47.71 18.10
CA GLN A 254 35.64 -46.28 18.14
C GLN A 254 35.01 -45.89 19.48
N PHE A 255 34.99 -44.60 19.74
CA PHE A 255 34.32 -43.99 20.89
C PHE A 255 33.24 -43.05 20.38
N VAL A 256 31.99 -43.23 20.80
CA VAL A 256 30.84 -42.43 20.36
C VAL A 256 30.37 -41.56 21.51
N ALA A 257 30.26 -40.25 21.27
CA ALA A 257 29.72 -39.28 22.21
C ALA A 257 28.43 -38.68 21.63
N SER A 258 27.35 -38.71 22.40
CA SER A 258 26.05 -38.12 21.99
C SER A 258 25.80 -36.81 22.73
N PHE A 259 25.47 -35.75 21.99
CA PHE A 259 25.12 -34.45 22.56
C PHE A 259 24.20 -33.64 21.64
N VAL A 260 23.48 -32.67 22.19
CA VAL A 260 22.60 -31.76 21.40
C VAL A 260 23.32 -30.46 21.11
N ALA A 261 23.35 -29.99 19.86
CA ALA A 261 23.93 -28.70 19.49
C ALA A 261 23.10 -27.54 20.05
N ASP A 262 23.65 -26.81 21.02
CA ASP A 262 22.95 -25.76 21.78
C ASP A 262 23.69 -24.42 21.79
N THR A 263 25.01 -24.44 21.95
CA THR A 263 25.87 -23.27 22.09
C THR A 263 27.11 -23.38 21.19
N ASP A 264 27.52 -22.25 20.63
CA ASP A 264 28.76 -22.12 19.86
C ASP A 264 30.00 -22.33 20.70
N GLY A 265 31.02 -22.98 20.12
CA GLY A 265 32.37 -22.91 20.66
C GLY A 265 33.29 -24.07 20.28
N PRO A 266 34.48 -24.10 20.90
CA PRO A 266 35.50 -25.08 20.59
C PRO A 266 35.14 -26.47 21.14
N VAL A 267 35.52 -27.51 20.39
CA VAL A 267 35.42 -28.91 20.81
C VAL A 267 36.83 -29.44 21.05
N GLN A 268 37.10 -29.88 22.27
CA GLN A 268 38.39 -30.48 22.63
C GLN A 268 38.21 -31.96 22.94
N ILE A 269 39.04 -32.80 22.33
CA ILE A 269 38.99 -34.25 22.53
C ILE A 269 40.17 -34.65 23.41
N PHE A 270 39.85 -35.22 24.57
CA PHE A 270 40.81 -35.76 25.51
C PHE A 270 40.83 -37.29 25.39
N VAL A 271 42.02 -37.84 25.17
CA VAL A 271 42.25 -39.27 25.12
C VAL A 271 43.10 -39.68 26.31
N GLU A 272 42.60 -40.63 27.09
CA GLU A 272 43.28 -41.24 28.22
C GLU A 272 43.72 -42.66 27.83
N SER A 273 45.02 -42.95 27.93
CA SER A 273 45.57 -44.27 27.66
C SER A 273 45.33 -45.24 28.82
N VAL A 274 45.46 -46.54 28.56
CA VAL A 274 45.40 -47.62 29.58
C VAL A 274 46.45 -47.41 30.69
N GLY A 275 47.56 -46.72 30.39
CA GLY A 275 48.60 -46.34 31.35
C GLY A 275 48.31 -45.09 32.20
N GLY A 276 47.13 -44.46 32.04
CA GLY A 276 46.72 -43.26 32.79
C GLY A 276 47.23 -41.92 32.23
N GLU A 277 47.91 -41.92 31.09
CA GLU A 277 48.34 -40.68 30.41
C GLU A 277 47.15 -40.01 29.69
N ARG A 278 46.86 -38.74 29.99
CA ARG A 278 45.82 -37.93 29.34
C ARG A 278 46.43 -36.92 28.37
N ARG A 279 45.97 -36.90 27.12
CA ARG A 279 46.39 -35.93 26.10
C ARG A 279 45.19 -35.28 25.39
N VAL A 280 45.37 -34.04 24.95
CA VAL A 280 44.43 -33.29 24.11
C VAL A 280 44.84 -33.41 22.65
N ASP A 281 43.87 -33.65 21.77
CA ASP A 281 44.15 -33.66 20.35
C ASP A 281 44.50 -32.26 19.81
N TYR A 282 45.57 -32.15 19.03
CA TYR A 282 46.09 -30.88 18.52
C TYR A 282 45.18 -30.21 17.48
N ARG A 283 44.27 -30.95 16.82
CA ARG A 283 43.39 -30.37 15.80
C ARG A 283 42.32 -29.51 16.47
N ALA A 284 42.26 -28.25 16.07
CA ALA A 284 41.22 -27.33 16.50
C ALA A 284 39.89 -27.74 15.87
N ARG A 285 38.88 -27.99 16.71
CA ARG A 285 37.52 -28.31 16.27
C ARG A 285 36.51 -27.34 16.85
N SER A 286 35.40 -27.11 16.14
CA SER A 286 34.40 -26.13 16.56
C SER A 286 32.99 -26.52 16.11
N ILE A 287 32.01 -26.20 16.95
CA ILE A 287 30.59 -26.25 16.61
C ILE A 287 30.06 -24.82 16.48
N GLN A 288 29.33 -24.56 15.41
CA GLN A 288 28.56 -23.35 15.18
C GLN A 288 27.08 -23.73 15.10
N VAL A 289 26.27 -23.12 15.94
CA VAL A 289 24.84 -23.34 16.09
C VAL A 289 24.10 -22.26 15.32
N GLN A 290 23.29 -22.67 14.35
CA GLN A 290 22.40 -21.79 13.61
C GLN A 290 21.04 -21.72 14.32
N LEU A 291 20.58 -20.51 14.57
CA LEU A 291 19.23 -20.27 15.08
C LEU A 291 18.25 -20.32 13.91
N ASP A 292 17.06 -20.84 14.21
CA ASP A 292 15.92 -20.86 13.31
C ASP A 292 15.38 -19.43 13.10
N GLU A 293 15.03 -19.09 11.86
CA GLU A 293 14.43 -17.79 11.58
C GLU A 293 12.92 -17.84 11.83
N ALA A 294 12.34 -16.72 12.28
CA ALA A 294 10.88 -16.66 12.43
C ALA A 294 10.22 -16.44 11.06
N PRO A 295 8.98 -16.92 10.85
CA PRO A 295 8.30 -16.82 9.57
C PRO A 295 8.10 -15.36 9.16
N GLN A 296 8.28 -15.07 7.88
CA GLN A 296 8.06 -13.74 7.31
C GLN A 296 6.63 -13.65 6.76
N VAL A 297 5.89 -12.63 7.19
CA VAL A 297 4.48 -12.44 6.79
C VAL A 297 4.26 -11.06 6.22
N THR A 298 3.69 -11.00 5.03
CA THR A 298 3.32 -9.76 4.34
C THR A 298 1.82 -9.73 4.09
N LEU A 299 1.17 -8.64 4.49
CA LEU A 299 -0.17 -8.29 4.06
C LEU A 299 -0.07 -7.57 2.72
N VAL A 300 -0.50 -8.21 1.64
CA VAL A 300 -0.40 -7.72 0.26
C VAL A 300 -1.55 -6.77 -0.07
N ALA A 301 -2.75 -7.10 0.37
CA ALA A 301 -3.92 -6.25 0.26
C ALA A 301 -4.70 -6.29 1.59
N PRO A 302 -5.18 -5.14 2.09
CA PRO A 302 -4.93 -3.79 1.57
C PRO A 302 -3.49 -3.32 1.85
N GLU A 303 -2.90 -2.60 0.89
CA GLU A 303 -1.52 -2.09 0.99
C GLU A 303 -1.40 -0.95 2.01
N ASP A 304 -2.46 -0.12 2.11
CA ASP A 304 -2.59 1.03 3.01
C ASP A 304 -3.88 0.97 3.84
N ASP A 305 -4.02 1.89 4.79
CA ASP A 305 -5.25 2.07 5.57
C ASP A 305 -6.42 2.43 4.63
N LEU A 306 -7.61 1.85 4.89
CA LEU A 306 -8.74 1.90 3.97
C LEU A 306 -10.04 2.36 4.66
N VAL A 307 -10.81 3.22 3.98
CA VAL A 307 -12.18 3.57 4.36
C VAL A 307 -13.15 2.75 3.52
N VAL A 308 -14.08 2.02 4.17
CA VAL A 308 -14.86 0.96 3.51
C VAL A 308 -16.34 1.07 3.86
N GLU A 309 -17.23 0.88 2.88
CA GLU A 309 -18.67 0.81 3.12
C GLU A 309 -19.03 -0.45 3.92
N ALA A 310 -20.09 -0.38 4.75
CA ALA A 310 -20.45 -1.45 5.69
C ALA A 310 -20.52 -2.86 5.07
N ARG A 311 -21.06 -2.97 3.85
CA ARG A 311 -21.28 -4.23 3.13
C ARG A 311 -20.24 -4.53 2.06
N GLN A 312 -19.23 -3.68 1.90
CA GLN A 312 -18.22 -3.88 0.88
C GLN A 312 -17.26 -5.00 1.33
N PRO A 313 -17.06 -6.05 0.51
CA PRO A 313 -16.06 -7.07 0.80
C PRO A 313 -14.65 -6.46 0.74
N ILE A 314 -13.83 -6.73 1.75
CA ILE A 314 -12.42 -6.35 1.78
C ILE A 314 -11.61 -7.61 1.53
N GLU A 315 -10.86 -7.61 0.43
CA GLU A 315 -9.94 -8.70 0.10
C GLU A 315 -8.65 -8.54 0.92
N VAL A 316 -8.42 -9.50 1.82
CA VAL A 316 -7.22 -9.62 2.65
C VAL A 316 -6.30 -10.64 1.99
N GLN A 317 -5.40 -10.15 1.15
CA GLN A 317 -4.39 -10.97 0.48
C GLN A 317 -3.13 -11.03 1.31
N HIS A 318 -2.55 -12.22 1.43
CA HIS A 318 -1.39 -12.46 2.28
C HIS A 318 -0.37 -13.38 1.63
N ARG A 319 0.88 -13.18 2.05
CA ARG A 319 2.01 -14.05 1.74
C ARG A 319 2.76 -14.35 3.02
N ALA A 320 2.95 -15.62 3.32
CA ALA A 320 3.81 -16.07 4.40
C ALA A 320 4.89 -16.99 3.84
N SER A 321 6.13 -16.87 4.32
CA SER A 321 7.23 -17.73 3.91
C SER A 321 8.16 -18.00 5.09
N ASP A 322 8.66 -19.22 5.14
CA ASP A 322 9.54 -19.73 6.18
C ASP A 322 10.48 -20.78 5.59
N ASP A 323 11.65 -20.98 6.20
CA ASP A 323 12.66 -21.93 5.74
C ASP A 323 12.29 -23.39 6.03
N TYR A 324 11.56 -23.65 7.13
CA TYR A 324 11.03 -24.98 7.47
C TYR A 324 9.50 -25.08 7.37
N GLY A 325 8.83 -23.95 7.20
CA GLY A 325 7.43 -23.86 6.78
C GLY A 325 6.48 -23.37 7.86
N VAL A 326 5.35 -22.83 7.40
CA VAL A 326 4.36 -22.18 8.27
C VAL A 326 3.35 -23.21 8.77
N GLN A 327 3.22 -23.32 10.10
CA GLN A 327 2.31 -24.26 10.76
C GLN A 327 0.94 -23.64 11.09
N GLU A 328 0.91 -22.35 11.45
CA GLU A 328 -0.32 -21.64 11.80
C GLU A 328 -0.27 -20.24 11.19
N LEU A 329 -1.38 -19.81 10.58
CA LEU A 329 -1.55 -18.43 10.12
C LEU A 329 -2.90 -17.91 10.63
N THR A 330 -2.87 -16.82 11.38
CA THR A 330 -4.06 -16.23 11.98
C THR A 330 -4.17 -14.75 11.62
N LEU A 331 -5.34 -14.33 11.16
CA LEU A 331 -5.70 -12.92 11.05
C LEU A 331 -6.20 -12.42 12.41
N ILE A 332 -5.48 -11.44 12.97
CA ILE A 332 -5.86 -10.76 14.21
C ILE A 332 -6.58 -9.47 13.86
N ILE A 333 -7.74 -9.28 14.48
CA ILE A 333 -8.64 -8.16 14.26
C ILE A 333 -8.88 -7.49 15.61
N LYS A 334 -8.31 -6.30 15.80
CA LYS A 334 -8.47 -5.50 17.01
C LYS A 334 -9.62 -4.51 16.84
N LEU A 335 -10.66 -4.72 17.65
CA LEU A 335 -11.86 -3.90 17.69
C LEU A 335 -11.65 -2.60 18.50
N PRO A 336 -12.50 -1.56 18.31
CA PRO A 336 -12.43 -0.30 19.04
C PRO A 336 -12.54 -0.45 20.57
N ASN A 337 -13.25 -1.47 21.04
CA ASN A 337 -13.42 -1.81 22.45
C ASN A 337 -12.16 -2.41 23.10
N GLY A 338 -11.10 -2.66 22.32
CA GLY A 338 -9.86 -3.30 22.76
C GLY A 338 -9.87 -4.83 22.71
N GLU A 339 -10.96 -5.45 22.27
CA GLU A 339 -11.07 -6.89 22.07
C GLU A 339 -10.30 -7.32 20.81
N HIS A 340 -9.66 -8.48 20.87
CA HIS A 340 -8.91 -9.06 19.75
C HIS A 340 -9.62 -10.31 19.26
N LEU A 341 -10.26 -10.22 18.10
CA LEU A 341 -10.81 -11.37 17.40
C LEU A 341 -9.68 -12.08 16.63
N ARG A 342 -9.71 -13.40 16.63
CA ARG A 342 -8.72 -14.25 15.97
C ARG A 342 -9.43 -15.13 14.95
N ARG A 343 -9.05 -14.99 13.68
CA ARG A 343 -9.57 -15.81 12.59
C ARG A 343 -8.43 -16.65 12.02
N ALA A 344 -8.48 -17.95 12.27
CA ALA A 344 -7.50 -18.89 11.71
C ALA A 344 -7.69 -18.99 10.19
N ILE A 345 -6.58 -18.83 9.45
CA ILE A 345 -6.51 -19.02 8.00
C ILE A 345 -5.90 -20.39 7.71
N LEU A 346 -4.80 -20.72 8.39
CA LEU A 346 -4.15 -22.03 8.33
C LEU A 346 -4.12 -22.63 9.74
N THR A 347 -4.47 -23.91 9.85
CA THR A 347 -4.50 -24.64 11.12
C THR A 347 -3.41 -25.70 11.19
N PRO A 348 -2.92 -26.07 12.40
CA PRO A 348 -1.79 -27.01 12.55
C PRO A 348 -2.01 -28.45 12.02
N SER A 349 -3.23 -28.79 11.59
CA SER A 349 -3.59 -30.07 10.98
C SER A 349 -3.43 -30.09 9.45
N ASP A 350 -3.17 -28.94 8.84
CA ASP A 350 -2.91 -28.79 7.43
C ASP A 350 -1.43 -29.11 7.13
N HIS A 351 -1.09 -29.43 5.87
CA HIS A 351 0.30 -29.74 5.50
C HIS A 351 1.18 -28.49 5.67
N VAL A 352 2.40 -28.67 6.16
CA VAL A 352 3.37 -27.58 6.35
C VAL A 352 3.86 -27.14 4.97
N GLU A 353 3.68 -25.86 4.64
CA GLU A 353 4.13 -25.25 3.38
C GLU A 353 5.20 -24.19 3.66
N THR A 354 6.28 -24.18 2.86
CA THR A 354 7.37 -23.20 2.95
C THR A 354 7.00 -21.82 2.40
N GLU A 355 6.02 -21.78 1.50
CA GLU A 355 5.44 -20.55 0.96
C GLU A 355 3.93 -20.69 0.88
N LEU A 356 3.21 -19.80 1.55
CA LEU A 356 1.76 -19.75 1.56
C LEU A 356 1.27 -18.45 0.93
N PHE A 357 0.34 -18.59 -0.02
CA PHE A 357 -0.37 -17.49 -0.65
C PHE A 357 -1.85 -17.72 -0.52
N GLY A 358 -2.57 -16.74 -0.01
CA GLY A 358 -4.01 -16.87 0.19
C GLY A 358 -4.73 -15.54 0.15
N GLU A 359 -6.04 -15.67 0.03
CA GLU A 359 -6.99 -14.57 0.03
C GLU A 359 -8.08 -14.88 1.05
N SER A 360 -8.52 -13.86 1.78
CA SER A 360 -9.62 -13.96 2.73
C SER A 360 -10.51 -12.74 2.59
N VAL A 361 -11.83 -12.93 2.68
CA VAL A 361 -12.77 -11.82 2.61
C VAL A 361 -13.18 -11.42 4.03
N LEU A 362 -13.14 -10.11 4.29
CA LEU A 362 -13.55 -9.48 5.54
C LEU A 362 -14.69 -8.50 5.27
N HIS A 363 -15.73 -8.55 6.09
CA HIS A 363 -16.82 -7.58 6.08
C HIS A 363 -16.87 -6.82 7.41
N LEU A 364 -16.99 -5.50 7.38
CA LEU A 364 -16.96 -4.67 8.60
C LEU A 364 -18.29 -4.67 9.35
N ASP A 365 -19.41 -4.98 8.68
CA ASP A 365 -20.74 -5.05 9.30
C ASP A 365 -20.90 -6.23 10.28
N GLU A 366 -20.07 -7.26 10.15
CA GLU A 366 -20.01 -8.41 11.08
C GLU A 366 -19.64 -8.01 12.52
N PHE A 367 -18.99 -6.86 12.71
CA PHE A 367 -18.44 -6.44 14.00
C PHE A 367 -19.31 -5.43 14.76
N GLY A 368 -20.49 -5.07 14.26
CA GLY A 368 -21.42 -4.16 14.94
C GLY A 368 -20.84 -2.76 15.20
N LEU A 369 -19.96 -2.28 14.31
CA LEU A 369 -19.25 -1.00 14.43
C LEU A 369 -20.19 0.20 14.29
N ALA A 370 -19.91 1.28 15.05
CA ALA A 370 -20.56 2.57 14.84
C ALA A 370 -19.95 3.29 13.61
N PRO A 371 -20.68 4.24 12.98
CA PRO A 371 -20.13 5.04 11.90
C PRO A 371 -18.82 5.73 12.30
N ALA A 372 -17.79 5.66 11.45
CA ALA A 372 -16.43 6.15 11.69
C ALA A 372 -15.58 5.37 12.73
N ASP A 373 -16.06 4.24 13.24
CA ASP A 373 -15.20 3.33 13.99
C ASP A 373 -14.14 2.69 13.09
N ALA A 374 -12.99 2.38 13.69
CA ALA A 374 -11.85 1.81 13.00
C ALA A 374 -11.39 0.50 13.66
N VAL A 375 -11.05 -0.47 12.83
CA VAL A 375 -10.57 -1.79 13.23
C VAL A 375 -9.14 -1.95 12.74
N THR A 376 -8.24 -2.43 13.59
CA THR A 376 -6.85 -2.69 13.19
C THR A 376 -6.67 -4.17 12.89
N VAL A 377 -6.16 -4.51 11.70
CA VAL A 377 -5.91 -5.89 11.28
C VAL A 377 -4.43 -6.15 11.04
N TRP A 378 -3.94 -7.32 11.42
CA TRP A 378 -2.61 -7.82 11.06
C TRP A 378 -2.61 -9.35 11.06
N LEU A 379 -1.61 -9.94 10.42
CA LEU A 379 -1.43 -11.39 10.36
C LEU A 379 -0.32 -11.83 11.32
N GLU A 380 -0.55 -12.96 11.97
CA GLU A 380 0.42 -13.68 12.80
C GLU A 380 0.64 -15.07 12.21
N ALA A 381 1.88 -15.37 11.82
CA ALA A 381 2.29 -16.72 11.44
C ALA A 381 3.14 -17.35 12.53
N LYS A 382 3.05 -18.67 12.67
CA LYS A 382 3.90 -19.47 13.55
C LYS A 382 4.53 -20.62 12.79
N ASP A 383 5.81 -20.86 13.05
CA ASP A 383 6.52 -22.05 12.59
C ASP A 383 6.23 -23.26 13.51
N ALA A 384 6.83 -24.40 13.17
CA ALA A 384 6.76 -25.63 13.95
C ALA A 384 7.93 -25.80 14.94
N ASN A 385 8.72 -24.75 15.19
CA ASN A 385 9.88 -24.84 16.06
C ASN A 385 9.46 -25.14 17.51
N ARG A 386 9.91 -26.28 18.03
CA ARG A 386 9.65 -26.71 19.42
C ARG A 386 10.89 -26.64 20.31
N VAL A 387 12.05 -26.29 19.74
CA VAL A 387 13.33 -26.24 20.45
C VAL A 387 13.41 -24.97 21.30
N ASP A 388 13.13 -23.81 20.71
CA ASP A 388 13.13 -22.50 21.39
C ASP A 388 11.70 -21.96 21.65
N GLY A 389 10.69 -22.69 21.18
CA GLY A 389 9.31 -22.25 21.07
C GLY A 389 8.98 -21.79 19.65
N PRO A 390 7.69 -21.71 19.27
CA PRO A 390 7.32 -21.36 17.91
C PRO A 390 7.75 -19.92 17.62
N GLY A 391 8.53 -19.72 16.56
CA GLY A 391 8.85 -18.39 16.04
C GLY A 391 7.57 -17.74 15.53
N ILE A 392 7.40 -16.45 15.85
CA ILE A 392 6.18 -15.69 15.53
C ILE A 392 6.54 -14.57 14.57
N GLY A 393 6.01 -14.68 13.36
CA GLY A 393 6.04 -13.65 12.32
C GLY A 393 4.83 -12.73 12.41
N ARG A 394 5.02 -11.41 12.25
CA ARG A 394 3.94 -10.43 12.22
C ARG A 394 3.98 -9.58 10.96
N SER A 395 2.84 -9.41 10.30
CA SER A 395 2.71 -8.41 9.24
C SER A 395 2.63 -7.00 9.80
N ALA A 396 2.77 -6.02 8.91
CA ALA A 396 2.39 -4.65 9.24
C ALA A 396 0.88 -4.58 9.54
N ALA A 397 0.51 -3.73 10.49
CA ALA A 397 -0.89 -3.49 10.85
C ALA A 397 -1.55 -2.51 9.86
N ARG A 398 -2.84 -2.72 9.59
CA ARG A 398 -3.68 -1.84 8.76
C ARG A 398 -4.94 -1.45 9.47
N THR A 399 -5.34 -0.20 9.29
CA THR A 399 -6.56 0.35 9.87
C THR A 399 -7.66 0.38 8.83
N LEU A 400 -8.78 -0.28 9.13
CA LEU A 400 -9.98 -0.32 8.31
C LEU A 400 -11.06 0.50 8.99
N THR A 401 -11.48 1.60 8.37
CA THR A 401 -12.46 2.54 8.94
C THR A 401 -13.82 2.39 8.26
N LEU A 402 -14.88 2.27 9.05
CA LEU A 402 -16.24 2.19 8.52
C LEU A 402 -16.68 3.54 7.95
N ALA A 403 -17.08 3.55 6.67
CA ALA A 403 -17.52 4.75 5.97
C ALA A 403 -18.76 5.36 6.63
N SER A 404 -18.68 6.66 6.89
CA SER A 404 -19.74 7.51 7.41
C SER A 404 -19.87 8.76 6.52
N ASP A 405 -20.90 9.57 6.75
CA ASP A 405 -21.03 10.85 6.05
C ASP A 405 -19.86 11.80 6.36
N ILE A 406 -19.27 11.68 7.56
CA ILE A 406 -18.08 12.43 7.97
C ILE A 406 -16.84 11.96 7.21
N THR A 407 -16.58 10.65 7.13
CA THR A 407 -15.40 10.15 6.40
C THR A 407 -15.52 10.46 4.91
N ARG A 408 -16.71 10.28 4.32
CA ARG A 408 -16.98 10.69 2.93
C ARG A 408 -16.76 12.18 2.71
N ARG A 409 -17.09 13.05 3.68
CA ARG A 409 -16.86 14.49 3.56
C ARG A 409 -15.37 14.83 3.64
N ARG A 410 -14.62 14.15 4.51
CA ARG A 410 -13.16 14.29 4.62
C ARG A 410 -12.44 13.87 3.35
N ASP A 411 -12.78 12.72 2.78
CA ASP A 411 -12.18 12.26 1.51
C ASP A 411 -12.44 13.26 0.38
N ARG A 412 -13.66 13.84 0.33
CA ARG A 412 -13.97 14.92 -0.62
C ARG A 412 -13.15 16.18 -0.39
N ILE A 413 -12.91 16.56 0.86
CA ILE A 413 -12.04 17.71 1.17
C ILE A 413 -10.65 17.46 0.61
N VAL A 414 -10.09 16.25 0.80
CA VAL A 414 -8.77 15.89 0.27
C VAL A 414 -8.75 15.96 -1.26
N GLU A 415 -9.76 15.43 -1.94
CA GLU A 415 -9.84 15.52 -3.41
C GLU A 415 -10.01 16.95 -3.92
N LEU A 416 -10.81 17.77 -3.24
CA LEU A 416 -10.94 19.20 -3.56
C LEU A 416 -9.63 19.95 -3.30
N GLU A 417 -8.87 19.60 -2.25
CA GLU A 417 -7.56 20.19 -1.98
C GLU A 417 -6.53 19.83 -3.07
N LYS A 418 -6.48 18.57 -3.51
CA LYS A 418 -5.66 18.17 -4.66
C LYS A 418 -6.03 18.98 -5.92
N LEU A 419 -7.33 19.18 -6.16
CA LEU A 419 -7.82 19.97 -7.28
C LEU A 419 -7.44 21.45 -7.15
N LEU A 420 -7.56 22.02 -5.94
CA LEU A 420 -7.16 23.39 -5.65
C LEU A 420 -5.67 23.60 -5.90
N ASP A 421 -4.83 22.70 -5.40
CA ASP A 421 -3.37 22.75 -5.59
C ASP A 421 -3.01 22.65 -7.07
N ALA A 422 -3.67 21.76 -7.83
CA ALA A 422 -3.47 21.65 -9.27
C ALA A 422 -3.91 22.91 -10.04
N LEU A 423 -5.02 23.53 -9.64
CA LEU A 423 -5.50 24.81 -10.20
C LEU A 423 -4.52 25.95 -9.89
N LEU A 424 -4.09 26.08 -8.64
CA LEU A 424 -3.12 27.07 -8.19
C LEU A 424 -1.79 26.91 -8.91
N MET A 425 -1.28 25.68 -9.04
CA MET A 425 -0.04 25.41 -9.78
C MET A 425 -0.18 25.79 -11.26
N THR A 426 -1.32 25.48 -11.88
CA THR A 426 -1.60 25.85 -13.28
C THR A 426 -1.67 27.38 -13.45
N LEU A 427 -2.35 28.06 -12.53
CA LEU A 427 -2.48 29.52 -12.52
C LEU A 427 -1.13 30.20 -12.30
N ALA A 428 -0.37 29.78 -11.28
CA ALA A 428 0.95 30.30 -10.95
C ALA A 428 1.90 30.16 -12.14
N THR A 429 1.96 28.97 -12.75
CA THR A 429 2.81 28.74 -13.95
C THR A 429 2.45 29.69 -15.09
N ARG A 430 1.16 29.99 -15.31
CA ARG A 430 0.71 30.93 -16.34
C ARG A 430 1.07 32.38 -16.02
N LEU A 431 0.93 32.79 -14.76
CA LEU A 431 1.24 34.15 -14.30
C LEU A 431 2.74 34.44 -14.31
N GLU A 432 3.57 33.47 -13.92
CA GLU A 432 5.03 33.59 -13.94
C GLU A 432 5.61 33.60 -15.36
N GLN A 433 4.95 32.89 -16.29
CA GLN A 433 5.43 32.74 -17.68
C GLN A 433 4.47 33.42 -18.66
N PRO A 434 4.60 34.74 -18.92
CA PRO A 434 3.77 35.42 -19.90
C PRO A 434 4.02 34.90 -21.33
N VAL A 435 3.01 34.98 -22.21
CA VAL A 435 3.09 34.47 -23.59
C VAL A 435 4.18 35.23 -24.40
N PRO A 436 5.24 34.55 -24.86
CA PRO A 436 6.29 35.15 -25.69
C PRO A 436 5.78 35.58 -27.07
N ASP A 437 6.42 36.58 -27.67
CA ASP A 437 6.03 37.07 -29.00
C ASP A 437 6.44 36.08 -30.12
N ARG A 438 7.58 35.40 -29.96
CA ARG A 438 8.08 34.40 -30.90
C ARG A 438 7.22 33.14 -30.86
N PHE A 439 6.81 32.67 -32.04
CA PHE A 439 5.89 31.53 -32.16
C PHE A 439 6.42 30.24 -31.54
N ARG A 440 7.72 29.94 -31.72
CA ARG A 440 8.34 28.71 -31.21
C ARG A 440 8.41 28.70 -29.68
N GLU A 441 8.91 29.79 -29.08
CA GLU A 441 8.95 29.98 -27.63
C GLU A 441 7.54 29.94 -27.01
N ALA A 442 6.53 30.48 -27.70
CA ALA A 442 5.13 30.41 -27.24
C ALA A 442 4.54 28.99 -27.30
N LEU A 443 4.94 28.15 -28.27
CA LEU A 443 4.54 26.75 -28.30
C LEU A 443 5.18 25.97 -27.16
N ASP A 444 6.46 26.21 -26.89
CA ASP A 444 7.18 25.57 -25.79
C ASP A 444 6.56 25.97 -24.44
N ARG A 445 6.25 27.27 -24.24
CA ARG A 445 5.51 27.76 -23.07
C ARG A 445 4.14 27.09 -22.95
N ARG A 446 3.37 26.99 -24.05
CA ARG A 446 2.05 26.33 -24.02
C ARG A 446 2.17 24.87 -23.59
N ALA A 447 3.17 24.14 -24.08
CA ALA A 447 3.40 22.76 -23.69
C ALA A 447 3.74 22.66 -22.19
N ALA A 448 4.62 23.52 -21.68
CA ALA A 448 5.00 23.57 -20.27
C ALA A 448 3.80 23.85 -19.34
N VAL A 449 2.97 24.85 -19.69
CA VAL A 449 1.76 25.21 -18.94
C VAL A 449 0.67 24.13 -19.02
N PHE A 450 0.66 23.31 -20.08
CA PHE A 450 -0.33 22.26 -20.23
C PHE A 450 -0.07 21.03 -19.34
N VAL A 451 1.17 20.85 -18.87
CA VAL A 451 1.54 19.77 -17.93
C VAL A 451 0.75 19.85 -16.63
N PRO A 452 0.78 20.95 -15.84
CA PRO A 452 -0.02 21.04 -14.61
C PRO A 452 -1.53 21.01 -14.88
N TYR A 453 -1.98 21.53 -16.03
CA TYR A 453 -3.39 21.46 -16.43
C TYR A 453 -3.88 20.03 -16.67
N ASN A 454 -3.02 19.09 -17.07
CA ASN A 454 -3.44 17.69 -17.21
C ASN A 454 -3.87 17.09 -15.87
N GLY A 455 -3.23 17.46 -14.75
CA GLY A 455 -3.66 17.05 -13.41
C GLY A 455 -5.05 17.58 -13.08
N VAL A 456 -5.33 18.85 -13.39
CA VAL A 456 -6.68 19.44 -13.24
C VAL A 456 -7.71 18.67 -14.07
N LYS A 457 -7.37 18.32 -15.31
CA LYS A 457 -8.25 17.58 -16.23
C LYS A 457 -8.55 16.16 -15.74
N GLU A 458 -7.55 15.48 -15.18
CA GLU A 458 -7.67 14.13 -14.63
C GLU A 458 -8.58 14.11 -13.41
N LEU A 459 -8.31 14.99 -12.42
CA LEU A 459 -9.17 15.17 -11.25
C LEU A 459 -10.61 15.57 -11.63
N LEU A 460 -10.78 16.40 -12.66
CA LEU A 460 -12.10 16.77 -13.18
C LEU A 460 -12.81 15.66 -13.98
N ALA A 461 -12.11 14.64 -14.44
CA ALA A 461 -12.72 13.48 -15.10
C ALA A 461 -13.45 12.60 -14.08
N GLU A 462 -12.92 12.51 -12.86
CA GLU A 462 -13.41 11.71 -11.74
C GLU A 462 -14.55 12.37 -10.93
N VAL A 463 -15.05 13.52 -11.40
CA VAL A 463 -16.13 14.30 -10.76
C VAL A 463 -17.42 13.50 -10.50
N GLY A 464 -17.60 12.36 -11.19
CA GLY A 464 -18.72 11.44 -10.97
C GLY A 464 -18.80 10.86 -9.56
N ASP A 465 -17.70 10.82 -8.81
CA ASP A 465 -17.66 10.21 -7.46
C ASP A 465 -17.92 11.21 -6.31
N HIS A 466 -17.98 12.51 -6.62
CA HIS A 466 -18.17 13.58 -5.64
C HIS A 466 -19.65 13.71 -5.23
N ARG A 467 -20.19 12.77 -4.47
CA ARG A 467 -21.63 12.75 -4.10
C ARG A 467 -22.05 13.96 -3.24
N GLY A 468 -22.49 15.05 -3.84
CA GLY A 468 -23.08 16.21 -3.14
C GLY A 468 -23.99 17.05 -4.05
N PRO A 469 -25.14 17.56 -3.54
CA PRO A 469 -26.14 18.23 -4.38
C PRO A 469 -25.64 19.55 -5.03
N ARG A 470 -24.67 20.25 -4.42
CA ARG A 470 -24.09 21.50 -4.94
C ARG A 470 -22.73 21.34 -5.64
N THR A 471 -21.92 20.36 -5.22
CA THR A 471 -20.55 20.17 -5.70
C THR A 471 -20.50 19.66 -7.15
N ILE A 472 -21.32 18.67 -7.51
CA ILE A 472 -21.29 18.03 -8.83
C ILE A 472 -21.58 19.03 -9.96
N PRO A 473 -22.66 19.83 -9.92
CA PRO A 473 -22.97 20.75 -11.02
C PRO A 473 -21.87 21.80 -11.24
N LEU A 474 -21.25 22.30 -10.17
CA LEU A 474 -20.20 23.31 -10.24
C LEU A 474 -18.92 22.76 -10.86
N LEU A 475 -18.48 21.57 -10.42
CA LEU A 475 -17.28 20.92 -10.98
C LEU A 475 -17.48 20.48 -12.43
N LEU A 476 -18.69 20.00 -12.78
CA LEU A 476 -19.04 19.68 -14.18
C LEU A 476 -19.07 20.91 -15.08
N ASP A 477 -19.58 22.04 -14.59
CA ASP A 477 -19.56 23.29 -15.35
C ASP A 477 -18.14 23.83 -15.50
N MET A 478 -17.34 23.80 -14.43
CA MET A 478 -15.91 24.12 -14.46
C MET A 478 -15.17 23.31 -15.53
N ARG A 479 -15.34 21.98 -15.55
CA ARG A 479 -14.78 21.11 -16.59
C ARG A 479 -15.15 21.58 -18.00
N LYS A 480 -16.45 21.85 -18.23
CA LYS A 480 -16.94 22.31 -19.54
C LYS A 480 -16.36 23.68 -19.92
N ARG A 481 -16.26 24.62 -18.98
CA ARG A 481 -15.69 25.96 -19.21
C ARG A 481 -14.21 25.88 -19.55
N LEU A 482 -13.41 25.18 -18.75
CA LEU A 482 -11.97 25.00 -18.97
C LEU A 482 -11.68 24.26 -20.28
N GLU A 483 -12.42 23.19 -20.61
CA GLU A 483 -12.29 22.51 -21.89
C GLU A 483 -12.56 23.44 -23.08
N ARG A 484 -13.60 24.28 -23.00
CA ARG A 484 -13.93 25.25 -24.06
C ARG A 484 -12.84 26.31 -24.17
N ALA A 485 -12.36 26.84 -23.05
CA ALA A 485 -11.29 27.84 -23.02
C ALA A 485 -10.00 27.27 -23.64
N HIS A 486 -9.63 26.04 -23.30
CA HIS A 486 -8.44 25.40 -23.85
C HIS A 486 -8.58 25.03 -25.34
N ARG A 487 -9.77 24.64 -25.81
CA ARG A 487 -10.04 24.45 -27.25
C ARG A 487 -9.88 25.76 -28.04
N ARG A 488 -10.35 26.89 -27.49
CA ARG A 488 -10.19 28.22 -28.10
C ARG A 488 -8.73 28.67 -28.10
N GLU A 489 -8.00 28.43 -27.00
CA GLU A 489 -6.56 28.65 -26.92
C GLU A 489 -5.83 27.85 -28.01
N ALA A 490 -6.09 26.55 -28.13
CA ALA A 490 -5.47 25.69 -29.16
C ALA A 490 -5.71 26.21 -30.59
N ALA A 491 -6.90 26.76 -30.87
CA ALA A 491 -7.20 27.36 -32.17
C ALA A 491 -6.33 28.59 -32.47
N ALA A 492 -5.99 29.41 -31.46
CA ALA A 492 -5.12 30.58 -31.60
C ALA A 492 -3.66 30.23 -31.94
N TYR A 493 -3.23 28.99 -31.69
CA TYR A 493 -1.89 28.49 -32.05
C TYR A 493 -1.82 27.85 -33.44
N ARG A 494 -2.93 27.76 -34.19
CA ARG A 494 -2.95 27.20 -35.56
C ARG A 494 -2.24 28.09 -36.59
N LYS A 495 -2.17 29.40 -36.36
CA LYS A 495 -1.56 30.38 -37.28
C LYS A 495 -0.41 31.12 -36.61
N ARG A 496 0.72 31.26 -37.32
CA ARG A 496 1.98 31.84 -36.79
C ARG A 496 1.86 33.31 -36.39
N GLU A 497 1.00 34.09 -37.03
CA GLU A 497 0.93 35.56 -36.93
C GLU A 497 -0.02 36.08 -35.83
N GLN A 498 -0.71 35.19 -35.09
CA GLN A 498 -1.78 35.56 -34.16
C GLN A 498 -1.30 35.82 -32.72
N THR A 499 -0.27 36.63 -32.51
CA THR A 499 0.26 36.92 -31.15
C THR A 499 -0.77 37.57 -30.23
N LYS A 500 -1.55 38.55 -30.73
CA LYS A 500 -2.60 39.22 -29.94
C LYS A 500 -3.70 38.25 -29.51
N ALA A 501 -4.15 37.37 -30.42
CA ALA A 501 -5.17 36.38 -30.10
C ALA A 501 -4.68 35.37 -29.06
N ARG A 502 -3.41 34.94 -29.13
CA ARG A 502 -2.80 34.05 -28.12
C ARG A 502 -2.77 34.70 -26.72
N LYS A 503 -2.36 35.96 -26.61
CA LYS A 503 -2.39 36.72 -25.34
C LYS A 503 -3.81 36.89 -24.81
N GLN A 504 -4.79 37.19 -25.67
CA GLN A 504 -6.18 37.34 -25.27
C GLN A 504 -6.80 36.02 -24.76
N GLN A 505 -6.52 34.91 -25.43
CA GLN A 505 -6.98 33.60 -24.98
C GLN A 505 -6.30 33.18 -23.68
N ASP A 506 -5.00 33.45 -23.52
CA ASP A 506 -4.29 33.18 -22.27
C ASP A 506 -4.91 33.94 -21.09
N ASN A 507 -5.17 35.24 -21.25
CA ASN A 507 -5.87 36.04 -20.22
C ASN A 507 -7.26 35.49 -19.90
N THR A 508 -7.98 34.97 -20.90
CA THR A 508 -9.29 34.34 -20.69
C THR A 508 -9.15 33.07 -19.84
N VAL A 509 -8.15 32.24 -20.10
CA VAL A 509 -7.87 31.05 -19.30
C VAL A 509 -7.45 31.43 -17.89
N VAL A 510 -6.63 32.47 -17.71
CA VAL A 510 -6.22 32.98 -16.39
C VAL A 510 -7.44 33.42 -15.57
N LEU A 511 -8.35 34.22 -16.14
CA LEU A 511 -9.55 34.67 -15.45
C LEU A 511 -10.48 33.51 -15.05
N GLU A 512 -10.62 32.50 -15.91
CA GLU A 512 -11.39 31.30 -15.55
C GLU A 512 -10.71 30.51 -14.43
N LEU A 513 -9.39 30.32 -14.49
CA LEU A 513 -8.62 29.64 -13.44
C LEU A 513 -8.66 30.39 -12.09
N GLU A 514 -8.59 31.72 -12.09
CA GLU A 514 -8.73 32.54 -10.87
C GLU A 514 -10.11 32.32 -10.23
N LYS A 515 -11.16 32.39 -11.04
CA LYS A 515 -12.53 32.14 -10.60
C LYS A 515 -12.70 30.71 -10.07
N ASP A 516 -12.20 29.72 -10.81
CA ASP A 516 -12.32 28.30 -10.48
C ASP A 516 -11.55 27.96 -9.20
N THR A 517 -10.37 28.55 -8.99
CA THR A 517 -9.59 28.43 -7.76
C THR A 517 -10.39 28.91 -6.55
N LEU A 518 -11.05 30.08 -6.66
CA LEU A 518 -11.91 30.60 -5.60
C LEU A 518 -13.12 29.69 -5.34
N ILE A 519 -13.74 29.17 -6.40
CA ILE A 519 -14.88 28.24 -6.26
C ILE A 519 -14.48 26.99 -5.48
N VAL A 520 -13.33 26.39 -5.79
CA VAL A 520 -12.85 25.18 -5.10
C VAL A 520 -12.46 25.51 -3.65
N ALA A 521 -11.81 26.64 -3.39
CA ALA A 521 -11.50 27.09 -2.03
C ALA A 521 -12.76 27.33 -1.18
N ASP A 522 -13.82 27.87 -1.78
CA ASP A 522 -15.13 28.03 -1.13
C ASP A 522 -15.76 26.67 -0.80
N LEU A 523 -15.72 25.71 -1.73
CA LEU A 523 -16.27 24.36 -1.53
C LEU A 523 -15.55 23.61 -0.39
N ILE A 524 -14.22 23.76 -0.29
CA ILE A 524 -13.43 23.23 0.82
C ILE A 524 -13.87 23.89 2.14
N SER A 525 -14.03 25.21 2.14
CA SER A 525 -14.43 25.97 3.32
C SER A 525 -15.83 25.59 3.80
N GLU A 526 -16.80 25.47 2.89
CA GLU A 526 -18.16 25.01 3.17
C GLU A 526 -18.15 23.58 3.75
N ALA A 527 -17.39 22.66 3.15
CA ALA A 527 -17.29 21.29 3.64
C ALA A 527 -16.70 21.23 5.07
N ARG A 528 -15.67 22.04 5.36
CA ARG A 528 -15.06 22.12 6.70
C ARG A 528 -15.96 22.80 7.74
N LEU A 529 -16.72 23.82 7.35
CA LEU A 529 -17.72 24.45 8.22
C LEU A 529 -18.86 23.49 8.55
N ASN A 530 -19.29 22.69 7.58
CA ASN A 530 -20.28 21.62 7.82
C ASN A 530 -19.76 20.56 8.79
N ASP A 531 -18.48 20.15 8.68
CA ASP A 531 -17.83 19.26 9.65
C ASP A 531 -17.76 19.88 11.04
N ALA A 532 -17.41 21.17 11.13
CA ALA A 532 -17.41 21.92 12.38
C ALA A 532 -18.81 21.99 13.02
N ALA A 533 -19.86 22.24 12.22
CA ALA A 533 -21.25 22.27 12.69
C ALA A 533 -21.75 20.89 13.15
N GLU A 534 -21.23 19.80 12.58
CA GLU A 534 -21.51 18.43 13.02
C GLU A 534 -20.82 18.12 14.36
N ILE A 535 -19.54 18.47 14.50
CA ILE A 535 -18.82 18.35 15.78
C ILE A 535 -19.50 19.21 16.86
N ALA A 536 -19.98 20.41 16.53
CA ALA A 536 -20.74 21.25 17.47
C ALA A 536 -22.03 20.56 17.95
N ARG A 537 -22.75 19.85 17.07
CA ARG A 537 -23.93 19.05 17.43
C ARG A 537 -23.57 17.85 18.32
N GLU A 538 -22.47 17.16 18.03
CA GLU A 538 -21.92 16.10 18.91
C GLU A 538 -21.58 16.66 20.30
N MET A 539 -21.02 17.88 20.36
CA MET A 539 -20.74 18.57 21.62
C MET A 539 -22.01 18.86 22.42
N GLN A 540 -23.09 19.29 21.78
CA GLN A 540 -24.38 19.46 22.45
C GLN A 540 -24.96 18.12 22.97
N GLN A 541 -24.65 16.99 22.35
CA GLN A 541 -25.03 15.65 22.84
C GLN A 541 -24.18 15.23 24.05
N LEU A 542 -22.85 15.34 23.94
CA LEU A 542 -21.92 15.04 25.03
C LEU A 542 -22.18 15.92 26.26
N ARG A 543 -22.57 17.18 26.07
CA ARG A 543 -23.01 18.05 27.17
C ARG A 543 -24.25 17.50 27.88
N ARG A 544 -25.25 17.01 27.14
CA ARG A 544 -26.45 16.39 27.74
C ARG A 544 -26.11 15.11 28.51
N GLU A 545 -25.16 14.32 28.00
CA GLU A 545 -24.61 13.15 28.70
C GLU A 545 -23.92 13.56 30.01
N ILE A 546 -23.03 14.56 29.97
CA ILE A 546 -22.35 15.11 31.15
C ILE A 546 -23.37 15.64 32.18
N ALA A 547 -24.41 16.36 31.74
CA ALA A 547 -25.47 16.85 32.62
C ALA A 547 -26.23 15.69 33.30
N SER A 548 -26.55 14.63 32.55
CA SER A 548 -27.20 13.43 33.09
C SER A 548 -26.32 12.75 34.14
N LEU A 549 -25.03 12.56 33.83
CA LEU A 549 -24.07 11.93 34.73
C LEU A 549 -23.85 12.74 36.02
N ILE A 550 -23.79 14.07 35.95
CA ILE A 550 -23.73 14.94 37.14
C ILE A 550 -25.01 14.79 37.97
N GLY A 551 -26.19 14.74 37.32
CA GLY A 551 -27.47 14.52 37.98
C GLY A 551 -27.58 13.16 38.66
N GLU A 552 -27.03 12.10 38.06
CA GLU A 552 -26.95 10.76 38.64
C GLU A 552 -25.95 10.70 39.81
N LEU A 553 -24.79 11.34 39.68
CA LEU A 553 -23.79 11.43 40.73
C LEU A 553 -24.34 12.13 41.99
N ARG A 554 -25.27 13.08 41.82
CA ARG A 554 -26.01 13.74 42.91
C ARG A 554 -26.99 12.79 43.62
N ARG A 555 -27.54 11.79 42.91
CA ARG A 555 -28.48 10.80 43.46
C ARG A 555 -27.78 9.61 44.10
N GLY A 556 -26.55 9.28 43.68
CA GLY A 556 -25.73 8.23 44.28
C GLY A 556 -24.27 8.33 43.86
N GLN A 557 -23.36 8.41 44.83
CA GLN A 557 -21.93 8.43 44.56
C GLN A 557 -21.40 7.01 44.36
N THR A 558 -21.26 6.57 43.10
CA THR A 558 -20.50 5.35 42.77
C THR A 558 -19.18 5.72 42.09
N PRO A 559 -18.08 4.99 42.39
CA PRO A 559 -16.79 5.20 41.74
C PRO A 559 -16.80 4.87 40.23
N GLU A 560 -17.86 4.22 39.75
CA GLU A 560 -18.09 3.92 38.33
C GLU A 560 -18.68 5.14 37.59
N LEU A 561 -19.66 5.84 38.20
CA LEU A 561 -20.22 7.09 37.66
C LEU A 561 -19.16 8.17 37.52
N GLN A 562 -18.25 8.29 38.51
CA GLN A 562 -17.16 9.26 38.45
C GLN A 562 -16.16 8.94 37.32
N ARG A 563 -15.86 7.65 37.09
CA ARG A 563 -15.01 7.22 35.96
C ARG A 563 -15.70 7.48 34.61
N ALA A 564 -16.99 7.20 34.49
CA ALA A 564 -17.77 7.48 33.28
C ALA A 564 -17.82 8.98 32.96
N LEU A 565 -18.00 9.83 33.98
CA LEU A 565 -17.98 11.28 33.83
C LEU A 565 -16.62 11.81 33.39
N MET A 566 -15.52 11.33 33.99
CA MET A 566 -14.17 11.71 33.55
C MET A 566 -13.90 11.28 32.10
N ALA A 567 -14.32 10.08 31.71
CA ALA A 567 -14.22 9.61 30.34
C ALA A 567 -15.07 10.45 29.36
N ALA A 568 -16.24 10.94 29.79
CA ALA A 568 -17.07 11.85 29.00
C ALA A 568 -16.40 13.23 28.84
N LEU A 569 -15.75 13.75 29.87
CA LEU A 569 -14.98 15.00 29.79
C LEU A 569 -13.77 14.87 28.87
N ASP A 570 -13.04 13.76 28.90
CA ASP A 570 -11.90 13.52 28.00
C ASP A 570 -12.36 13.35 26.54
N ARG A 571 -13.55 12.79 26.31
CA ARG A 571 -14.19 12.80 24.99
C ARG A 571 -14.56 14.23 24.57
N ALA A 572 -15.10 15.04 25.48
CA ALA A 572 -15.44 16.43 25.22
C ALA A 572 -14.23 17.28 24.82
N ASP A 573 -13.11 17.12 25.54
CA ASP A 573 -11.85 17.84 25.31
C ASP A 573 -11.29 17.54 23.91
N ARG A 574 -11.18 16.25 23.55
CA ARG A 574 -10.70 15.81 22.22
C ARG A 574 -11.57 16.34 21.08
N ARG A 575 -12.89 16.39 21.27
CA ARG A 575 -13.81 16.91 20.26
C ARG A 575 -13.74 18.44 20.13
N LEU A 576 -13.50 19.16 21.23
CA LEU A 576 -13.22 20.58 21.20
C LEU A 576 -11.91 20.90 20.46
N ASP A 577 -10.86 20.11 20.67
CA ASP A 577 -9.62 20.25 19.92
C ASP A 577 -9.79 19.91 18.43
N ALA A 578 -10.55 18.86 18.11
CA ALA A 578 -10.91 18.54 16.73
C ALA A 578 -11.69 19.69 16.07
N LEU A 579 -12.67 20.27 16.76
CA LEU A 579 -13.43 21.43 16.29
C LEU A 579 -12.52 22.62 16.01
N ARG A 580 -11.57 22.92 16.91
CA ARG A 580 -10.60 24.01 16.73
C ARG A 580 -9.75 23.81 15.49
N GLU A 581 -9.22 22.59 15.31
CA GLU A 581 -8.38 22.31 14.14
C GLU A 581 -9.19 22.42 12.85
N GLN A 582 -10.44 21.93 12.83
CA GLN A 582 -11.33 22.10 11.67
C GLN A 582 -11.64 23.57 11.39
N LEU A 583 -11.91 24.38 12.41
CA LEU A 583 -12.12 25.82 12.23
C LEU A 583 -10.86 26.50 11.72
N ARG A 584 -9.68 26.21 12.29
CA ARG A 584 -8.40 26.77 11.82
C ARG A 584 -8.13 26.44 10.36
N GLN A 585 -8.46 25.21 9.95
CA GLN A 585 -8.32 24.73 8.59
C GLN A 585 -9.35 25.34 7.62
N ALA A 586 -10.60 25.54 8.07
CA ALA A 586 -11.62 26.27 7.31
C ALA A 586 -11.22 27.74 7.12
N MET A 587 -10.62 28.34 8.14
CA MET A 587 -10.19 29.74 8.15
C MET A 587 -8.97 30.05 7.27
N ARG A 588 -8.32 29.04 6.66
CA ARG A 588 -7.20 29.27 5.72
C ARG A 588 -7.64 30.04 4.47
N TYR A 589 -8.93 30.00 4.12
CA TYR A 589 -9.49 30.57 2.89
C TYR A 589 -10.61 31.59 3.12
N VAL A 590 -10.90 31.98 4.37
CA VAL A 590 -11.97 32.93 4.75
C VAL A 590 -11.39 34.30 5.16
N PRO A 591 -12.05 35.45 4.89
CA PRO A 591 -11.55 36.78 5.24
C PRO A 591 -11.25 37.01 6.73
N GLY A 592 -10.26 37.88 7.02
CA GLY A 592 -9.66 38.08 8.34
C GLY A 592 -10.55 38.62 9.47
N GLU A 593 -11.75 39.13 9.19
CA GLU A 593 -12.69 39.60 10.24
C GLU A 593 -13.22 38.45 11.11
N PHE A 594 -13.27 37.23 10.57
CA PHE A 594 -13.74 36.02 11.26
C PHE A 594 -12.72 35.47 12.28
N VAL A 595 -11.42 35.67 12.02
CA VAL A 595 -10.30 35.16 12.84
C VAL A 595 -10.29 35.74 14.26
N ASN A 596 -10.75 36.99 14.42
CA ASN A 596 -10.64 37.72 15.68
C ASN A 596 -11.77 37.39 16.69
N GLN A 597 -12.99 37.14 16.23
CA GLN A 597 -14.11 36.81 17.14
C GLN A 597 -14.03 35.36 17.63
N GLN A 598 -13.63 34.41 16.78
CA GLN A 598 -13.60 32.99 17.14
C GLN A 598 -12.43 32.61 18.05
N SER A 599 -11.26 33.23 17.89
CA SER A 599 -10.10 33.01 18.78
C SER A 599 -10.44 33.34 20.26
N GLN A 600 -11.29 34.35 20.47
CA GLN A 600 -11.76 34.72 21.81
C GLN A 600 -12.79 33.72 22.37
N GLN A 601 -13.66 33.16 21.52
CA GLN A 601 -14.66 32.16 21.95
C GLN A 601 -14.02 30.80 22.25
N ALA A 602 -13.03 30.39 21.45
CA ALA A 602 -12.29 29.14 21.63
C ALA A 602 -11.44 29.11 22.91
N SER A 603 -10.93 30.27 23.35
CA SER A 603 -10.21 30.38 24.62
C SER A 603 -11.15 30.18 25.82
N LYS A 604 -12.34 30.82 25.76
CA LYS A 604 -13.37 30.74 26.81
C LYS A 604 -13.95 29.34 27.01
N SER A 605 -13.99 28.49 25.97
CA SER A 605 -14.47 27.10 26.09
C SER A 605 -13.48 26.18 26.81
N THR A 606 -12.16 26.36 26.63
CA THR A 606 -11.12 25.65 27.41
C THR A 606 -11.22 25.99 28.88
N ASP A 607 -11.35 27.28 29.18
CA ASP A 607 -11.46 27.75 30.56
C ASP A 607 -12.68 27.15 31.26
N ALA A 608 -13.81 27.01 30.53
CA ALA A 608 -15.03 26.40 31.06
C ALA A 608 -14.88 24.91 31.34
N LEU A 609 -14.25 24.13 30.45
CA LEU A 609 -13.97 22.71 30.69
C LEU A 609 -12.96 22.48 31.82
N GLN A 610 -11.94 23.33 31.92
CA GLN A 610 -10.96 23.25 33.00
C GLN A 610 -11.59 23.58 34.35
N SER A 611 -12.43 24.62 34.40
CA SER A 611 -13.23 24.96 35.58
C SER A 611 -14.15 23.80 35.99
N LEU A 612 -14.74 23.10 35.01
CA LEU A 612 -15.59 21.93 35.26
C LEU A 612 -14.78 20.75 35.86
N ARG A 613 -13.57 20.48 35.36
CA ARG A 613 -12.67 19.46 35.95
C ARG A 613 -12.26 19.82 37.39
N GLU A 614 -11.92 21.08 37.64
CA GLU A 614 -11.51 21.55 38.98
C GLU A 614 -12.66 21.46 40.00
N ALA A 615 -13.89 21.82 39.60
CA ALA A 615 -15.09 21.66 40.42
C ALA A 615 -15.39 20.19 40.73
N LEU A 616 -15.24 19.30 39.75
CA LEU A 616 -15.44 17.87 39.96
C LEU A 616 -14.34 17.20 40.80
N ALA A 617 -13.08 17.65 40.66
CA ALA A 617 -11.97 17.18 41.49
C ALA A 617 -12.10 17.62 42.96
N SER A 618 -12.72 18.77 43.20
CA SER A 618 -13.03 19.29 44.54
C SER A 618 -14.36 18.75 45.12
N GLY A 619 -15.12 17.99 44.34
CA GLY A 619 -16.42 17.43 44.74
C GLY A 619 -17.57 18.45 44.80
N ASP A 620 -17.36 19.66 44.26
CA ASP A 620 -18.35 20.74 44.24
C ASP A 620 -19.25 20.60 43.00
N LEU A 621 -20.38 19.92 43.18
CA LEU A 621 -21.34 19.66 42.11
C LEU A 621 -22.09 20.93 41.66
N ASP A 622 -22.24 21.92 42.53
CA ASP A 622 -22.93 23.18 42.19
C ASP A 622 -22.01 24.05 41.32
N ALA A 623 -20.71 24.11 41.63
CA ALA A 623 -19.72 24.76 40.77
C ALA A 623 -19.59 24.05 39.40
N ALA A 624 -19.70 22.72 39.37
CA ALA A 624 -19.67 21.94 38.13
C ALA A 624 -20.88 22.26 37.22
N GLU A 625 -22.09 22.39 37.79
CA GLU A 625 -23.29 22.74 37.04
C GLU A 625 -23.25 24.17 36.47
N ALA A 626 -22.68 25.11 37.23
CA ALA A 626 -22.42 26.48 36.77
C ALA A 626 -21.41 26.53 35.61
N ALA A 627 -20.32 25.77 35.71
CA ALA A 627 -19.32 25.66 34.64
C ALA A 627 -19.91 25.01 33.37
N LEU A 628 -20.76 23.99 33.53
CA LEU A 628 -21.47 23.34 32.42
C LEU A 628 -22.45 24.30 31.71
N THR A 629 -23.14 25.16 32.47
CA THR A 629 -24.04 26.18 31.91
C THR A 629 -23.28 27.22 31.09
N LYS A 630 -22.09 27.63 31.57
CA LYS A 630 -21.21 28.54 30.83
C LYS A 630 -20.66 27.90 29.54
N LEU A 631 -20.36 26.60 29.59
CA LEU A 631 -19.97 25.83 28.41
C LEU A 631 -21.13 25.77 27.39
N ASP A 632 -22.38 25.56 27.85
CA ASP A 632 -23.58 25.54 27.01
C ASP A 632 -23.74 26.84 26.22
N GLN A 633 -23.68 27.98 26.91
CA GLN A 633 -23.77 29.31 26.28
C GLN A 633 -22.66 29.54 25.25
N THR A 634 -21.47 29.01 25.50
CA THR A 634 -20.32 29.15 24.59
C THR A 634 -20.50 28.28 23.34
N ILE A 635 -20.98 27.05 23.49
CA ILE A 635 -21.26 26.13 22.37
C ILE A 635 -22.42 26.65 21.51
N ASP A 636 -23.48 27.17 22.13
CA ASP A 636 -24.62 27.73 21.40
C ASP A 636 -24.23 29.00 20.62
N ALA A 637 -23.45 29.90 21.23
CA ALA A 637 -22.92 31.07 20.54
C ALA A 637 -22.04 30.66 19.34
N MET A 638 -21.23 29.62 19.48
CA MET A 638 -20.39 29.10 18.40
C MET A 638 -21.24 28.46 17.28
N THR A 639 -22.26 27.67 17.64
CA THR A 639 -23.19 27.04 16.68
C THR A 639 -23.97 28.09 15.89
N GLN A 640 -24.43 29.15 16.57
CA GLN A 640 -25.13 30.25 15.94
C GLN A 640 -24.21 31.07 15.03
N ALA A 641 -22.95 31.30 15.43
CA ALA A 641 -21.95 31.93 14.58
C ALA A 641 -21.65 31.09 13.32
N LEU A 642 -21.60 29.75 13.44
CA LEU A 642 -21.42 28.86 12.30
C LEU A 642 -22.59 28.94 11.32
N ALA A 643 -23.83 28.88 11.81
CA ALA A 643 -25.02 29.01 10.97
C ALA A 643 -25.10 30.38 10.26
N GLN A 644 -24.78 31.47 10.96
CA GLN A 644 -24.72 32.82 10.37
C GLN A 644 -23.59 32.95 9.33
N SER A 645 -22.47 32.26 9.55
CA SER A 645 -21.33 32.29 8.62
C SER A 645 -21.64 31.59 7.29
N GLU A 646 -22.34 30.46 7.33
CA GLU A 646 -22.85 29.78 6.14
C GLU A 646 -23.78 30.71 5.33
N ASP A 647 -24.70 31.40 6.01
CA ASP A 647 -25.59 32.38 5.38
C ASP A 647 -24.83 33.56 4.77
N SER A 648 -23.76 34.05 5.43
CA SER A 648 -22.94 35.19 4.97
C SER A 648 -22.04 34.87 3.76
N LEU A 649 -21.45 33.66 3.73
CA LEU A 649 -20.67 33.17 2.58
C LEU A 649 -21.54 33.02 1.34
N VAL A 650 -22.80 32.58 1.52
CA VAL A 650 -23.79 32.50 0.44
C VAL A 650 -24.28 33.90 0.02
N GLU A 651 -24.37 34.87 0.94
CA GLU A 651 -24.76 36.28 0.65
C GLU A 651 -23.75 37.01 -0.23
N ALA A 652 -22.46 36.82 0.05
CA ALA A 652 -21.39 37.54 -0.64
C ALA A 652 -21.30 37.16 -2.13
N ARG A 653 -21.89 36.03 -2.52
CA ARG A 653 -21.78 35.42 -3.84
C ARG A 653 -23.08 35.43 -4.66
N PHE A 654 -24.24 35.45 -4.01
CA PHE A 654 -25.56 35.47 -4.66
C PHE A 654 -26.41 36.60 -4.09
N GLY A 655 -27.06 37.37 -4.97
CA GLY A 655 -27.92 38.47 -4.55
C GLY A 655 -29.08 38.00 -3.64
N PRO A 656 -29.69 38.89 -2.84
CA PRO A 656 -30.79 38.55 -1.93
C PRO A 656 -31.94 37.77 -2.61
N ARG A 657 -32.20 38.07 -3.89
CA ARG A 657 -33.19 37.40 -4.73
C ARG A 657 -32.83 35.96 -5.07
N GLU A 658 -31.58 35.69 -5.43
CA GLU A 658 -31.10 34.35 -5.81
C GLU A 658 -31.09 33.41 -4.60
N ARG A 659 -30.80 33.93 -3.41
CA ARG A 659 -30.96 33.18 -2.16
C ARG A 659 -32.41 32.80 -1.90
N ALA A 660 -33.34 33.75 -2.03
CA ALA A 660 -34.76 33.49 -1.84
C ALA A 660 -35.28 32.43 -2.82
N LEU A 661 -34.80 32.46 -4.06
CA LEU A 661 -35.11 31.47 -5.08
C LEU A 661 -34.53 30.08 -4.74
N MET A 662 -33.28 30.00 -4.26
CA MET A 662 -32.68 28.74 -3.83
C MET A 662 -33.40 28.12 -2.64
N LYS A 663 -33.70 28.91 -1.60
CA LYS A 663 -34.50 28.45 -0.45
C LYS A 663 -35.89 27.97 -0.90
N ALA A 664 -36.49 28.65 -1.89
CA ALA A 664 -37.74 28.21 -2.47
C ALA A 664 -37.62 26.87 -3.20
N MET A 665 -36.57 26.65 -3.99
CA MET A 665 -36.32 25.38 -4.67
C MET A 665 -36.14 24.21 -3.69
N ASP A 666 -35.44 24.42 -2.57
CA ASP A 666 -35.30 23.41 -1.52
C ASP A 666 -36.68 23.07 -0.90
N THR A 667 -37.48 24.09 -0.57
CA THR A 667 -38.84 23.84 -0.06
C THR A 667 -39.76 23.17 -1.09
N ILE A 668 -39.65 23.47 -2.39
CA ILE A 668 -40.40 22.78 -3.45
C ILE A 668 -40.03 21.30 -3.49
N ARG A 669 -38.74 20.97 -3.32
CA ARG A 669 -38.27 19.59 -3.24
C ARG A 669 -38.83 18.86 -2.02
N ASP A 670 -38.86 19.51 -0.86
CA ASP A 670 -39.45 18.92 0.35
C ASP A 670 -40.94 18.64 0.17
N LEU A 671 -41.68 19.58 -0.46
CA LEU A 671 -43.08 19.40 -0.82
C LEU A 671 -43.27 18.25 -1.83
N GLU A 672 -42.39 18.12 -2.82
CA GLU A 672 -42.43 17.02 -3.81
C GLU A 672 -42.28 15.67 -3.10
N VAL A 673 -41.27 15.53 -2.22
CA VAL A 673 -41.00 14.31 -1.47
C VAL A 673 -42.17 13.97 -0.55
N GLU A 674 -42.76 14.96 0.12
CA GLU A 674 -43.90 14.71 1.00
C GLU A 674 -45.15 14.29 0.20
N GLN A 675 -45.42 14.89 -0.97
CA GLN A 675 -46.52 14.43 -1.84
C GLN A 675 -46.31 12.99 -2.32
N GLN A 676 -45.09 12.59 -2.70
CA GLN A 676 -44.77 11.19 -3.07
C GLN A 676 -44.99 10.23 -1.90
N ARG A 677 -44.55 10.61 -0.68
CA ARG A 677 -44.76 9.78 0.51
C ARG A 677 -46.23 9.62 0.86
N LEU A 678 -47.04 10.66 0.68
CA LEU A 678 -48.47 10.60 0.92
C LEU A 678 -49.16 9.74 -0.15
N ALA A 679 -48.78 9.90 -1.42
CA ALA A 679 -49.21 9.06 -2.54
C ALA A 679 -48.94 7.57 -2.27
N ASP A 680 -47.70 7.19 -1.93
CA ASP A 680 -47.32 5.81 -1.64
C ASP A 680 -48.07 5.20 -0.45
N LYS A 681 -48.49 6.03 0.51
CA LYS A 681 -49.30 5.57 1.65
C LYS A 681 -50.76 5.38 1.26
N ALA A 682 -51.33 6.30 0.48
CA ALA A 682 -52.66 6.18 -0.06
C ALA A 682 -52.76 4.95 -1.00
N ARG A 683 -51.76 4.72 -1.85
CA ARG A 683 -51.67 3.54 -2.73
C ARG A 683 -51.71 2.24 -1.96
N ARG A 684 -50.87 2.09 -0.93
CA ARG A 684 -50.83 0.87 -0.10
C ARG A 684 -52.13 0.59 0.66
N VAL A 685 -52.83 1.64 1.09
CA VAL A 685 -54.16 1.47 1.71
C VAL A 685 -55.20 1.09 0.63
N GLY A 686 -55.09 1.67 -0.56
CA GLY A 686 -55.92 1.33 -1.72
C GLY A 686 -55.75 -0.11 -2.19
N GLU A 687 -54.52 -0.57 -2.42
CA GLU A 687 -54.18 -1.94 -2.84
C GLU A 687 -54.81 -2.97 -1.88
N LYS A 688 -54.60 -2.80 -0.57
CA LYS A 688 -55.17 -3.72 0.44
C LYS A 688 -56.69 -3.73 0.50
N ALA A 689 -57.32 -2.59 0.23
CA ALA A 689 -58.78 -2.47 0.20
C ALA A 689 -59.35 -3.05 -1.10
N VAL A 690 -58.63 -2.94 -2.22
CA VAL A 690 -58.96 -3.59 -3.49
C VAL A 690 -58.82 -5.11 -3.38
N ASP A 691 -57.75 -5.62 -2.79
CA ASP A 691 -57.54 -7.06 -2.58
C ASP A 691 -58.69 -7.67 -1.76
N ARG A 692 -59.12 -6.99 -0.70
CA ARG A 692 -60.28 -7.39 0.13
C ARG A 692 -61.61 -7.31 -0.61
N ALA A 693 -61.83 -6.25 -1.38
CA ALA A 693 -63.04 -6.13 -2.18
C ALA A 693 -63.11 -7.18 -3.31
N ALA A 694 -61.95 -7.64 -3.80
CA ALA A 694 -61.85 -8.66 -4.83
C ALA A 694 -62.06 -10.10 -4.31
N GLU A 695 -61.72 -10.39 -3.05
CA GLU A 695 -61.98 -11.70 -2.41
C GLU A 695 -63.49 -12.01 -2.25
N ASP A 696 -64.35 -10.99 -2.17
CA ASP A 696 -65.80 -11.16 -1.97
C ASP A 696 -66.63 -11.31 -3.27
N GLU A 697 -66.06 -11.03 -4.46
CA GLU A 697 -66.78 -10.96 -5.76
C GLU A 697 -66.11 -11.75 -6.92
N GLU A 698 -65.63 -12.97 -6.65
CA GLU A 698 -64.90 -13.80 -7.61
C GLU A 698 -65.69 -14.12 -8.92
N SER A 699 -67.03 -14.14 -8.88
CA SER A 699 -67.86 -14.38 -10.07
C SER A 699 -68.05 -13.13 -10.95
N LEU A 700 -68.19 -11.94 -10.35
CA LEU A 700 -68.37 -10.66 -11.06
C LEU A 700 -67.08 -10.23 -11.77
N ALA A 701 -65.93 -10.49 -11.16
CA ALA A 701 -64.61 -10.20 -11.74
C ALA A 701 -64.36 -10.93 -13.06
N SER A 702 -64.86 -12.17 -13.22
CA SER A 702 -64.67 -12.96 -14.45
C SER A 702 -65.49 -12.44 -15.64
N GLU A 703 -66.72 -11.99 -15.40
CA GLU A 703 -67.62 -11.46 -16.42
C GLU A 703 -67.16 -10.06 -16.88
N LEU A 704 -66.72 -9.22 -15.93
CA LEU A 704 -66.17 -7.89 -16.20
C LEU A 704 -64.84 -7.95 -16.98
N ARG A 705 -63.97 -8.92 -16.68
CA ARG A 705 -62.74 -9.14 -17.47
C ARG A 705 -63.05 -9.49 -18.92
N GLY A 706 -64.05 -10.34 -19.17
CA GLY A 706 -64.47 -10.69 -20.52
C GLY A 706 -64.97 -9.48 -21.32
N GLN A 707 -65.74 -8.58 -20.70
CA GLN A 707 -66.21 -7.34 -21.32
C GLN A 707 -65.07 -6.38 -21.66
N LEU A 708 -64.10 -6.21 -20.74
CA LEU A 708 -62.93 -5.34 -20.97
C LEU A 708 -62.01 -5.89 -22.06
N GLU A 709 -61.83 -7.21 -22.13
CA GLU A 709 -61.04 -7.86 -23.17
C GLU A 709 -61.69 -7.71 -24.56
N GLU A 710 -63.02 -7.76 -24.65
CA GLU A 710 -63.76 -7.52 -25.89
C GLU A 710 -63.56 -6.08 -26.40
N ILE A 711 -63.69 -5.08 -25.51
CA ILE A 711 -63.47 -3.68 -25.87
C ILE A 711 -62.00 -3.42 -26.23
N ALA A 712 -61.04 -4.04 -25.54
CA ALA A 712 -59.60 -3.92 -25.86
C ALA A 712 -59.28 -4.49 -27.26
N LYS A 713 -59.88 -5.64 -27.62
CA LYS A 713 -59.76 -6.22 -28.97
C LYS A 713 -60.35 -5.30 -30.04
N ASP A 714 -61.48 -4.66 -29.77
CA ASP A 714 -62.05 -3.65 -30.68
C ASP A 714 -61.08 -2.47 -30.89
N VAL A 715 -60.50 -1.93 -29.81
CA VAL A 715 -59.52 -0.84 -29.90
C VAL A 715 -58.28 -1.28 -30.69
N SER A 716 -57.78 -2.49 -30.45
CA SER A 716 -56.62 -3.06 -31.17
C SER A 716 -56.88 -3.14 -32.67
N LYS A 717 -58.06 -3.66 -33.05
CA LYS A 717 -58.48 -3.77 -34.45
C LYS A 717 -58.63 -2.40 -35.12
N LEU A 718 -59.25 -1.44 -34.44
CA LEU A 718 -59.41 -0.07 -34.96
C LEU A 718 -58.05 0.63 -35.10
N LEU A 719 -57.15 0.45 -34.14
CA LEU A 719 -55.81 1.04 -34.15
C LEU A 719 -54.94 0.44 -35.26
N GLY A 720 -55.02 -0.87 -35.49
CA GLY A 720 -54.37 -1.54 -36.63
C GLY A 720 -54.92 -1.12 -38.00
N GLY A 721 -56.16 -0.62 -38.06
CA GLY A 721 -56.80 -0.12 -39.28
C GLY A 721 -56.40 1.31 -39.70
N VAL A 722 -55.69 2.04 -38.85
CA VAL A 722 -55.12 3.37 -39.17
C VAL A 722 -53.92 3.19 -40.10
N ASP A 723 -54.01 3.67 -41.33
CA ASP A 723 -52.97 3.51 -42.36
C ASP A 723 -51.68 4.25 -41.97
N ASP A 724 -50.56 3.52 -41.87
CA ASP A 724 -49.25 4.07 -41.49
C ASP A 724 -48.68 5.01 -42.55
N ASP A 725 -49.04 4.81 -43.82
CA ASP A 725 -48.60 5.67 -44.93
C ASP A 725 -49.24 7.07 -44.86
N ALA A 726 -50.31 7.22 -44.09
CA ALA A 726 -51.02 8.48 -43.86
C ALA A 726 -50.48 9.28 -42.66
N LEU A 727 -49.52 8.75 -41.90
CA LEU A 727 -49.01 9.34 -40.66
C LEU A 727 -47.67 10.06 -40.87
N GLY A 728 -47.52 11.24 -40.25
CA GLY A 728 -46.21 11.87 -40.09
C GLY A 728 -45.40 11.25 -38.96
N PRO A 729 -44.11 11.63 -38.80
CA PRO A 729 -43.24 11.09 -37.75
C PRO A 729 -43.78 11.29 -36.32
N TYR A 730 -44.54 12.36 -36.09
CA TYR A 730 -45.13 12.66 -34.79
C TYR A 730 -46.38 11.81 -34.53
N GLU A 731 -47.28 11.71 -35.50
CA GLU A 731 -48.51 10.90 -35.44
C GLU A 731 -48.19 9.40 -35.35
N ALA A 732 -47.20 8.91 -36.09
CA ALA A 732 -46.70 7.54 -35.97
C ALA A 732 -46.20 7.24 -34.55
N GLY A 733 -45.52 8.20 -33.91
CA GLY A 733 -45.09 8.09 -32.52
C GLY A 733 -46.25 8.11 -31.50
N LEU A 734 -47.38 8.77 -31.82
CA LEU A 734 -48.59 8.74 -31.00
C LEU A 734 -49.35 7.41 -31.14
N LYS A 735 -49.48 6.88 -32.38
CA LYS A 735 -50.05 5.56 -32.65
C LYS A 735 -49.27 4.45 -31.95
N ALA A 736 -47.94 4.47 -32.03
CA ALA A 736 -47.08 3.50 -31.35
C ALA A 736 -47.26 3.55 -29.83
N ARG A 737 -47.33 4.75 -29.23
CA ARG A 737 -47.61 4.93 -27.80
C ARG A 737 -48.99 4.38 -27.41
N ALA A 738 -50.02 4.64 -28.22
CA ALA A 738 -51.35 4.07 -27.97
C ALA A 738 -51.33 2.53 -28.02
N ALA A 739 -50.65 1.95 -29.01
CA ALA A 739 -50.53 0.49 -29.14
C ALA A 739 -49.79 -0.14 -27.95
N GLU A 740 -48.71 0.49 -27.49
CA GLU A 740 -47.97 0.07 -26.31
C GLU A 740 -48.86 0.09 -25.05
N ARG A 741 -49.60 1.20 -24.81
CA ARG A 741 -50.51 1.30 -23.65
C ARG A 741 -51.64 0.28 -23.70
N LEU A 742 -52.14 -0.06 -24.88
CA LEU A 742 -53.16 -1.11 -25.06
C LEU A 742 -52.61 -2.49 -24.73
N ASN A 743 -51.41 -2.82 -25.18
CA ASN A 743 -50.76 -4.08 -24.84
C ASN A 743 -50.42 -4.17 -23.34
N ASP A 744 -50.00 -3.06 -22.72
CA ASP A 744 -49.77 -3.01 -21.27
C ASP A 744 -51.09 -3.17 -20.49
N PHE A 745 -52.20 -2.61 -20.99
CA PHE A 745 -53.54 -2.83 -20.46
C PHE A 745 -53.93 -4.32 -20.48
N GLU A 746 -53.77 -4.99 -21.63
CA GLU A 746 -54.08 -6.41 -21.79
C GLU A 746 -53.28 -7.28 -20.81
N LYS A 747 -51.97 -7.03 -20.67
CA LYS A 747 -51.12 -7.74 -19.71
C LYS A 747 -51.51 -7.51 -18.25
N ALA A 748 -51.85 -6.28 -17.89
CA ALA A 748 -52.30 -5.97 -16.53
C ALA A 748 -53.64 -6.65 -16.22
N LEU A 749 -54.54 -6.72 -17.21
CA LEU A 749 -55.81 -7.43 -17.11
C LEU A 749 -55.63 -8.95 -16.96
N GLU A 750 -54.71 -9.56 -17.73
CA GLU A 750 -54.33 -10.98 -17.61
C GLU A 750 -53.67 -11.29 -16.25
N GLY A 751 -52.82 -10.38 -15.76
CA GLY A 751 -52.14 -10.48 -14.47
C GLY A 751 -53.05 -10.27 -13.26
N GLY A 752 -54.30 -9.87 -13.47
CA GLY A 752 -55.28 -9.61 -12.41
C GLY A 752 -55.09 -8.27 -11.68
N ASP A 753 -54.21 -7.39 -12.16
CA ASP A 753 -53.96 -6.06 -11.60
C ASP A 753 -54.93 -5.03 -12.22
N LEU A 754 -56.12 -4.95 -11.64
CA LEU A 754 -57.18 -4.03 -12.09
C LEU A 754 -56.80 -2.56 -11.95
N GLY A 755 -55.95 -2.22 -10.97
CA GLY A 755 -55.47 -0.86 -10.75
C GLY A 755 -54.55 -0.40 -11.88
N GLU A 756 -53.58 -1.25 -12.24
CA GLU A 756 -52.67 -0.98 -13.34
C GLU A 756 -53.40 -1.02 -14.70
N ALA A 757 -54.35 -1.93 -14.89
CA ALA A 757 -55.21 -1.94 -16.07
C ALA A 757 -55.98 -0.61 -16.20
N LEU A 758 -56.61 -0.11 -15.14
CA LEU A 758 -57.29 1.19 -15.19
C LEU A 758 -56.34 2.35 -15.56
N SER A 759 -55.14 2.37 -14.98
CA SER A 759 -54.10 3.35 -15.29
C SER A 759 -53.72 3.31 -16.78
N MET A 760 -53.53 2.11 -17.34
CA MET A 760 -53.21 1.94 -18.76
C MET A 760 -54.37 2.32 -19.68
N ALA A 761 -55.62 2.06 -19.29
CA ALA A 761 -56.80 2.52 -20.03
C ALA A 761 -56.91 4.06 -20.08
N ASP A 762 -56.60 4.77 -18.98
CA ASP A 762 -56.59 6.24 -18.97
C ASP A 762 -55.49 6.80 -19.87
N ARG A 763 -54.29 6.20 -19.83
CA ARG A 763 -53.15 6.59 -20.70
C ARG A 763 -53.45 6.32 -22.18
N LEU A 764 -54.04 5.16 -22.48
CA LEU A 764 -54.49 4.79 -23.83
C LEU A 764 -55.51 5.80 -24.37
N ALA A 765 -56.55 6.12 -23.58
CA ALA A 765 -57.57 7.10 -23.99
C ALA A 765 -56.97 8.49 -24.28
N ARG A 766 -55.98 8.93 -23.50
CA ARG A 766 -55.26 10.19 -23.74
C ARG A 766 -54.42 10.14 -25.02
N ALA A 767 -53.67 9.06 -25.23
CA ALA A 767 -52.84 8.88 -26.42
C ALA A 767 -53.70 8.80 -27.69
N ALA A 768 -54.80 8.05 -27.65
CA ALA A 768 -55.77 7.95 -28.74
C ALA A 768 -56.45 9.29 -29.04
N SER A 769 -56.82 10.06 -28.01
CA SER A 769 -57.40 11.39 -28.18
C SER A 769 -56.41 12.40 -28.77
N ALA A 770 -55.14 12.36 -28.36
CA ALA A 770 -54.09 13.18 -28.94
C ALA A 770 -53.86 12.83 -30.42
N LEU A 771 -53.80 11.54 -30.75
CA LEU A 771 -53.68 11.04 -32.12
C LEU A 771 -54.86 11.52 -32.99
N ALA A 772 -56.10 11.39 -32.49
CA ALA A 772 -57.29 11.85 -33.19
C ALA A 772 -57.27 13.35 -33.45
N LYS A 773 -56.99 14.17 -32.42
CA LYS A 773 -56.96 15.63 -32.54
C LYS A 773 -55.91 16.12 -33.53
N ASP A 774 -54.73 15.50 -33.52
CA ASP A 774 -53.64 15.87 -34.41
C ASP A 774 -53.94 15.46 -35.86
N LEU A 775 -54.42 14.23 -36.09
CA LEU A 775 -54.84 13.78 -37.42
C LEU A 775 -56.02 14.58 -37.98
N GLU A 776 -56.94 15.03 -37.14
CA GLU A 776 -58.01 15.94 -37.55
C GLU A 776 -57.48 17.29 -38.01
N LEU A 777 -56.54 17.87 -37.26
CA LEU A 777 -55.88 19.12 -37.63
C LEU A 777 -55.12 18.94 -38.95
N SER A 778 -54.37 17.85 -39.08
CA SER A 778 -53.66 17.46 -40.29
C SER A 778 -54.63 17.26 -41.47
N ALA A 779 -55.77 16.60 -41.27
CA ALA A 779 -56.80 16.41 -42.31
C ALA A 779 -57.50 17.71 -42.75
N MET A 780 -57.66 18.68 -41.83
CA MET A 780 -58.19 20.01 -42.14
C MET A 780 -57.21 20.83 -43.00
N MET A 781 -55.91 20.72 -42.72
CA MET A 781 -54.86 21.45 -43.42
C MET A 781 -54.45 20.75 -44.74
N PHE A 782 -54.43 19.42 -44.75
CA PHE A 782 -54.03 18.56 -45.85
C PHE A 782 -54.88 17.28 -45.85
N ARG A 783 -55.77 17.11 -46.83
CA ARG A 783 -56.60 15.89 -46.93
C ARG A 783 -55.82 14.60 -47.27
N GLY A 784 -54.50 14.68 -47.47
CA GLY A 784 -53.68 13.59 -47.98
C GLY A 784 -53.92 13.28 -49.45
N LYS A 785 -53.05 12.49 -50.07
CA LYS A 785 -53.26 11.99 -51.44
C LYS A 785 -54.45 11.02 -51.40
N ASN A 786 -55.46 11.23 -52.24
CA ASN A 786 -56.70 10.41 -52.28
C ASN A 786 -57.55 10.39 -50.99
N GLY A 787 -57.37 11.33 -50.05
CA GLY A 787 -58.20 11.38 -48.82
C GLY A 787 -57.69 10.51 -47.66
N GLN A 788 -56.50 9.90 -47.79
CA GLN A 788 -55.94 8.97 -46.79
C GLN A 788 -55.83 9.56 -45.38
N THR A 789 -55.40 10.82 -45.23
CA THR A 789 -55.30 11.49 -43.92
C THR A 789 -56.69 11.75 -43.31
N SER A 790 -57.70 12.02 -44.14
CA SER A 790 -59.08 12.17 -43.67
C SER A 790 -59.68 10.84 -43.20
N GLU A 791 -59.34 9.74 -43.87
CA GLU A 791 -59.74 8.39 -43.46
C GLU A 791 -59.04 7.96 -42.17
N ALA A 792 -57.72 8.21 -42.07
CA ALA A 792 -56.93 7.98 -40.87
C ALA A 792 -57.47 8.80 -39.67
N ALA A 793 -57.86 10.06 -39.88
CA ALA A 793 -58.49 10.89 -38.86
C ALA A 793 -59.85 10.32 -38.41
N SER A 794 -60.68 9.81 -39.33
CA SER A 794 -61.95 9.16 -38.98
C SER A 794 -61.73 7.91 -38.12
N LYS A 795 -60.78 7.05 -38.52
CA LYS A 795 -60.44 5.85 -37.75
C LYS A 795 -59.82 6.19 -36.40
N ALA A 796 -58.96 7.21 -36.32
CA ALA A 796 -58.40 7.67 -35.05
C ALA A 796 -59.47 8.23 -34.09
N ARG A 797 -60.53 8.87 -34.61
CA ARG A 797 -61.70 9.25 -33.79
C ARG A 797 -62.42 8.03 -33.22
N GLU A 798 -62.63 7.00 -34.03
CA GLU A 798 -63.24 5.74 -33.58
C GLU A 798 -62.37 5.05 -32.52
N VAL A 799 -61.06 5.01 -32.71
CA VAL A 799 -60.10 4.54 -31.68
C VAL A 799 -60.23 5.37 -30.40
N SER A 800 -60.29 6.70 -30.50
CA SER A 800 -60.44 7.57 -29.33
C SER A 800 -61.76 7.34 -28.60
N ALA A 801 -62.87 7.21 -29.32
CA ALA A 801 -64.17 6.93 -28.74
C ALA A 801 -64.17 5.57 -28.04
N ARG A 802 -63.65 4.53 -28.70
CA ARG A 802 -63.65 3.19 -28.12
C ARG A 802 -62.65 3.02 -26.97
N SER A 803 -61.55 3.77 -26.99
CA SER A 803 -60.63 3.87 -25.86
C SER A 803 -61.23 4.62 -24.66
N GLN A 804 -62.14 5.59 -24.90
CA GLN A 804 -62.92 6.22 -23.83
C GLN A 804 -63.93 5.25 -23.25
N ASP A 805 -64.63 4.48 -24.08
CA ASP A 805 -65.52 3.41 -23.61
C ASP A 805 -64.75 2.38 -22.76
N LEU A 806 -63.54 1.97 -23.19
CA LEU A 806 -62.69 1.06 -22.42
C LEU A 806 -62.31 1.63 -21.06
N ARG A 807 -61.92 2.91 -21.02
CA ARG A 807 -61.61 3.61 -19.77
C ARG A 807 -62.83 3.71 -18.86
N ASP A 808 -63.98 4.05 -19.41
CA ASP A 808 -65.20 4.27 -18.63
C ASP A 808 -65.77 2.93 -18.12
N ALA A 809 -65.68 1.87 -18.92
CA ALA A 809 -65.94 0.50 -18.48
C ALA A 809 -64.96 0.06 -17.39
N ALA A 810 -63.65 0.28 -17.56
CA ALA A 810 -62.64 -0.07 -16.56
C ALA A 810 -62.85 0.70 -15.23
N ARG A 811 -63.31 1.95 -15.29
CA ARG A 811 -63.68 2.74 -14.10
C ARG A 811 -64.94 2.21 -13.43
N GLY A 812 -65.94 1.81 -14.22
CA GLY A 812 -67.18 1.21 -13.70
C GLY A 812 -66.99 -0.15 -13.04
N SER A 813 -65.88 -0.83 -13.35
CA SER A 813 -65.50 -2.14 -12.80
C SER A 813 -64.67 -2.07 -11.51
N VAL A 814 -64.34 -0.88 -11.01
CA VAL A 814 -63.60 -0.74 -9.74
C VAL A 814 -64.58 -1.01 -8.57
N PRO A 815 -64.32 -2.02 -7.71
CA PRO A 815 -65.15 -2.29 -6.53
C PRO A 815 -65.27 -1.06 -5.63
N ASP A 816 -66.31 -0.97 -4.79
CA ASP A 816 -66.42 0.10 -3.78
C ASP A 816 -65.34 -0.06 -2.69
N VAL A 817 -64.16 0.46 -2.99
CA VAL A 817 -62.98 0.46 -2.11
C VAL A 817 -63.29 1.15 -0.78
N GLY A 818 -64.19 2.15 -0.76
CA GLY A 818 -64.58 2.86 0.46
C GLY A 818 -65.33 1.96 1.46
N GLY A 819 -66.10 1.00 0.93
CA GLY A 819 -66.80 -0.03 1.71
C GLY A 819 -65.88 -1.09 2.31
N ALA A 820 -64.78 -1.43 1.63
CA ALA A 820 -63.84 -2.49 2.03
C ALA A 820 -62.71 -2.02 2.99
N LEU A 821 -62.66 -0.74 3.33
CA LEU A 821 -61.70 -0.18 4.28
C LEU A 821 -62.03 -0.56 5.72
N THR A 822 -61.01 -0.99 6.47
CA THR A 822 -61.13 -1.20 7.92
C THR A 822 -61.17 0.12 8.68
N GLU A 823 -61.70 0.11 9.91
CA GLU A 823 -61.77 1.32 10.75
C GLU A 823 -60.39 1.95 11.00
N ASN A 824 -59.37 1.11 11.23
CA ASN A 824 -57.98 1.56 11.36
C ASN A 824 -57.45 2.23 10.08
N GLU A 825 -57.83 1.74 8.90
CA GLU A 825 -57.42 2.33 7.62
C GLU A 825 -58.13 3.65 7.35
N ARG A 826 -59.40 3.79 7.74
CA ARG A 826 -60.14 5.07 7.69
C ARG A 826 -59.49 6.12 8.58
N GLU A 827 -59.13 5.77 9.82
CA GLU A 827 -58.37 6.67 10.70
C GLU A 827 -57.01 7.06 10.11
N GLN A 828 -56.31 6.13 9.44
CA GLN A 828 -55.05 6.42 8.77
C GLN A 828 -55.22 7.39 7.60
N LEU A 829 -56.27 7.24 6.79
CA LEU A 829 -56.59 8.17 5.70
C LEU A 829 -56.97 9.56 6.23
N GLN A 830 -57.67 9.63 7.36
CA GLN A 830 -58.01 10.91 8.00
C GLN A 830 -56.76 11.65 8.52
N LYS A 831 -55.82 10.93 9.16
CA LYS A 831 -54.51 11.49 9.53
C LYS A 831 -53.69 11.93 8.31
N GLN A 832 -53.83 11.24 7.18
CA GLN A 832 -53.20 11.66 5.93
C GLN A 832 -53.87 12.92 5.36
N ALA A 833 -55.19 13.07 5.49
CA ALA A 833 -55.91 14.27 5.05
C ALA A 833 -55.45 15.54 5.79
N GLU A 834 -55.22 15.42 7.10
CA GLU A 834 -54.65 16.51 7.93
C GLU A 834 -53.25 16.90 7.44
N ARG A 835 -52.38 15.91 7.20
CA ARG A 835 -51.03 16.14 6.66
C ARG A 835 -51.08 16.78 5.27
N GLN A 836 -51.97 16.30 4.40
CA GLN A 836 -52.17 16.86 3.06
C GLN A 836 -52.58 18.35 3.12
N THR A 837 -53.42 18.72 4.08
CA THR A 837 -53.85 20.11 4.29
C THR A 837 -52.68 20.97 4.79
N ALA A 838 -51.86 20.46 5.72
CA ALA A 838 -50.65 21.15 6.16
C ALA A 838 -49.64 21.35 5.01
N THR A 839 -49.45 20.35 4.15
CA THR A 839 -48.61 20.46 2.95
C THR A 839 -49.14 21.50 1.97
N GLN A 840 -50.47 21.56 1.78
CA GLN A 840 -51.12 22.57 0.95
C GLN A 840 -50.89 23.99 1.52
N GLU A 841 -50.98 24.17 2.83
CA GLU A 841 -50.70 25.46 3.48
C GLU A 841 -49.23 25.88 3.35
N ALA A 842 -48.30 24.93 3.48
CA ALA A 842 -46.88 25.20 3.25
C ALA A 842 -46.61 25.66 1.80
N ALA A 843 -47.22 25.00 0.81
CA ALA A 843 -47.16 25.43 -0.59
C ALA A 843 -47.75 26.84 -0.78
N ARG A 844 -48.83 27.18 -0.07
CA ARG A 844 -49.46 28.50 -0.11
C ARG A 844 -48.59 29.60 0.52
N GLN A 845 -47.93 29.30 1.64
CA GLN A 845 -46.98 30.22 2.25
C GLN A 845 -45.77 30.46 1.36
N LEU A 846 -45.29 29.40 0.69
CA LEU A 846 -44.18 29.51 -0.24
C LEU A 846 -44.52 30.39 -1.45
N ALA A 847 -45.71 30.22 -2.05
CA ALA A 847 -46.17 31.08 -3.14
C ALA A 847 -46.24 32.56 -2.73
N ARG A 848 -46.63 32.87 -1.48
CA ARG A 848 -46.60 34.24 -0.95
C ARG A 848 -45.18 34.79 -0.86
N ARG A 849 -44.23 34.02 -0.32
CA ARG A 849 -42.81 34.43 -0.21
C ARG A 849 -42.16 34.67 -1.56
N LEU A 850 -42.55 33.92 -2.58
CA LEU A 850 -42.04 34.11 -3.95
C LEU A 850 -42.56 35.41 -4.60
N ARG A 851 -43.70 35.91 -4.14
CA ARG A 851 -44.31 37.17 -4.56
C ARG A 851 -43.85 38.38 -3.73
N GLU A 852 -43.21 38.15 -2.57
CA GLU A 852 -42.61 39.21 -1.78
C GLU A 852 -41.47 39.89 -2.55
N GLU A 853 -41.45 41.22 -2.55
CA GLU A 853 -40.44 42.00 -3.26
C GLU A 853 -39.13 42.05 -2.47
N VAL A 854 -38.04 41.65 -3.11
CA VAL A 854 -36.69 41.76 -2.58
C VAL A 854 -35.92 42.76 -3.45
N GLY A 855 -35.74 43.98 -2.95
CA GLY A 855 -35.10 45.06 -3.71
C GLY A 855 -35.98 45.67 -4.81
N GLY A 856 -37.31 45.64 -4.64
CA GLY A 856 -38.30 46.23 -5.57
C GLY A 856 -38.68 45.33 -6.76
N VAL A 857 -38.30 44.05 -6.74
CA VAL A 857 -38.70 43.04 -7.74
C VAL A 857 -39.15 41.78 -6.99
N PRO A 858 -40.29 41.16 -7.36
CA PRO A 858 -40.71 39.88 -6.79
C PRO A 858 -39.67 38.79 -7.08
N VAL A 859 -39.50 37.85 -6.15
CA VAL A 859 -38.49 36.77 -6.29
C VAL A 859 -38.73 35.99 -7.58
N SER A 860 -39.96 35.50 -7.77
CA SER A 860 -40.44 34.91 -9.03
C SER A 860 -41.97 34.86 -9.06
N GLU A 861 -42.59 35.66 -9.93
CA GLU A 861 -44.05 35.71 -10.10
C GLU A 861 -44.57 34.42 -10.78
N ASP A 862 -43.91 33.99 -11.85
CA ASP A 862 -44.23 32.75 -12.58
C ASP A 862 -44.21 31.51 -11.67
N ALA A 863 -43.23 31.39 -10.78
CA ALA A 863 -43.13 30.26 -9.86
C ALA A 863 -44.22 30.29 -8.78
N ALA A 864 -44.64 31.48 -8.34
CA ALA A 864 -45.75 31.64 -7.42
C ALA A 864 -47.08 31.19 -8.07
N GLU A 865 -47.31 31.55 -9.33
CA GLU A 865 -48.50 31.12 -10.09
C GLU A 865 -48.53 29.59 -10.29
N GLN A 866 -47.39 28.99 -10.65
CA GLN A 866 -47.29 27.54 -10.81
C GLN A 866 -47.53 26.80 -9.47
N LEU A 867 -47.02 27.30 -8.34
CA LEU A 867 -47.33 26.73 -7.02
C LEU A 867 -48.80 26.86 -6.64
N GLU A 868 -49.47 27.94 -7.05
CA GLU A 868 -50.93 28.07 -6.86
C GLU A 868 -51.70 27.05 -7.69
N ALA A 869 -51.22 26.70 -8.90
CA ALA A 869 -51.80 25.63 -9.70
C ALA A 869 -51.66 24.25 -9.02
N VAL A 870 -50.54 23.98 -8.32
CA VAL A 870 -50.32 22.73 -7.56
C VAL A 870 -51.27 22.59 -6.37
N GLN A 871 -51.79 23.69 -5.82
CA GLN A 871 -52.72 23.62 -4.69
C GLN A 871 -54.06 22.95 -5.07
N GLN A 872 -54.45 22.98 -6.34
CA GLN A 872 -55.69 22.35 -6.81
C GLN A 872 -55.68 20.81 -6.67
N PRO A 873 -54.71 20.07 -7.22
CA PRO A 873 -54.61 18.63 -6.97
C PRO A 873 -54.41 18.32 -5.49
N MET A 874 -53.64 19.13 -4.75
CA MET A 874 -53.49 18.94 -3.29
C MET A 874 -54.81 19.04 -2.52
N GLN A 875 -55.67 19.99 -2.89
CA GLN A 875 -57.00 20.15 -2.29
C GLN A 875 -57.93 18.99 -2.64
N ARG A 876 -57.88 18.50 -3.89
CA ARG A 876 -58.67 17.33 -4.31
C ARG A 876 -58.22 16.08 -3.59
N ALA A 877 -56.92 15.85 -3.43
CA ALA A 877 -56.37 14.77 -2.61
C ALA A 877 -56.89 14.81 -1.17
N ALA A 878 -56.88 15.99 -0.54
CA ALA A 878 -57.40 16.14 0.82
C ALA A 878 -58.90 15.80 0.91
N ARG A 879 -59.71 16.18 -0.08
CA ARG A 879 -61.13 15.79 -0.14
C ARG A 879 -61.30 14.28 -0.34
N SER A 880 -60.59 13.69 -1.30
CA SER A 880 -60.63 12.24 -1.57
C SER A 880 -60.23 11.41 -0.35
N LEU A 881 -59.23 11.85 0.43
CA LEU A 881 -58.83 11.20 1.68
C LEU A 881 -59.94 11.28 2.75
N ASN A 882 -60.64 12.41 2.85
CA ASN A 882 -61.78 12.57 3.76
C ASN A 882 -63.01 11.77 3.31
N GLU A 883 -63.18 11.58 1.99
CA GLU A 883 -64.24 10.75 1.39
C GLU A 883 -63.89 9.25 1.41
N ALA A 884 -62.81 8.84 2.10
CA ALA A 884 -62.33 7.47 2.17
C ALA A 884 -62.05 6.82 0.79
N ASN A 885 -61.57 7.62 -0.17
CA ASN A 885 -61.19 7.17 -1.50
C ASN A 885 -59.65 7.23 -1.68
N PRO A 886 -58.92 6.17 -1.27
CA PRO A 886 -57.45 6.15 -1.33
C PRO A 886 -56.89 6.15 -2.75
N LEU A 887 -57.63 5.62 -3.73
CA LEU A 887 -57.18 5.54 -5.14
C LEU A 887 -57.17 6.92 -5.80
N GLU A 888 -58.26 7.68 -5.66
CA GLU A 888 -58.32 9.04 -6.20
C GLU A 888 -57.40 9.99 -5.42
N ALA A 889 -57.24 9.78 -4.10
CA ALA A 889 -56.25 10.52 -3.31
C ALA A 889 -54.82 10.32 -3.83
N ASN A 890 -54.40 9.07 -4.04
CA ASN A 890 -53.07 8.75 -4.57
C ASN A 890 -52.81 9.47 -5.89
N LYS A 891 -53.74 9.35 -6.84
CA LYS A 891 -53.63 9.97 -8.17
C LYS A 891 -53.48 11.49 -8.11
N GLN A 892 -54.22 12.17 -7.24
CA GLN A 892 -54.11 13.62 -7.08
C GLN A 892 -52.78 14.03 -6.42
N GLN A 893 -52.25 13.21 -5.50
CA GLN A 893 -50.94 13.44 -4.86
C GLN A 893 -49.78 13.22 -5.83
N GLU A 894 -49.84 12.19 -6.66
CA GLU A 894 -48.87 11.98 -7.76
C GLU A 894 -48.89 13.16 -8.75
N ALA A 895 -50.08 13.64 -9.13
CA ALA A 895 -50.21 14.80 -9.99
C ALA A 895 -49.59 16.08 -9.37
N ALA A 896 -49.78 16.29 -8.07
CA ALA A 896 -49.16 17.40 -7.34
C ALA A 896 -47.62 17.25 -7.28
N ALA A 897 -47.11 16.05 -6.99
CA ALA A 897 -45.68 15.76 -6.98
C ALA A 897 -45.02 16.01 -8.35
N ASP A 898 -45.66 15.57 -9.43
CA ASP A 898 -45.15 15.77 -10.79
C ASP A 898 -45.12 17.25 -11.19
N GLN A 899 -46.13 18.03 -10.79
CA GLN A 899 -46.13 19.47 -11.06
C GLN A 899 -45.05 20.20 -10.25
N LEU A 900 -44.82 19.83 -8.98
CA LEU A 900 -43.72 20.37 -8.17
C LEU A 900 -42.36 20.02 -8.77
N ARG A 901 -42.20 18.79 -9.26
CA ARG A 901 -40.98 18.35 -9.95
C ARG A 901 -40.70 19.18 -11.20
N ARG A 902 -41.72 19.41 -12.04
CA ARG A 902 -41.60 20.24 -13.25
C ARG A 902 -41.24 21.67 -12.91
N LEU A 903 -41.96 22.28 -11.95
CA LEU A 903 -41.66 23.62 -11.46
C LEU A 903 -40.20 23.73 -10.98
N ARG A 904 -39.73 22.75 -10.20
CA ARG A 904 -38.34 22.72 -9.73
C ARG A 904 -37.35 22.65 -10.89
N GLN A 905 -37.62 21.81 -11.89
CA GLN A 905 -36.77 21.69 -13.09
C GLN A 905 -36.77 22.99 -13.91
N ASP A 906 -37.92 23.64 -14.06
CA ASP A 906 -38.05 24.91 -14.76
C ASP A 906 -37.27 26.01 -14.06
N LEU A 907 -37.40 26.13 -12.73
CA LEU A 907 -36.61 27.06 -11.91
C LEU A 907 -35.10 26.78 -12.00
N GLU A 908 -34.70 25.51 -11.99
CA GLU A 908 -33.31 25.10 -12.15
C GLU A 908 -32.77 25.45 -13.54
N SER A 909 -33.61 25.38 -14.58
CA SER A 909 -33.25 25.78 -15.95
C SER A 909 -33.13 27.30 -16.10
N GLN A 910 -34.02 28.06 -15.45
CA GLN A 910 -33.99 29.52 -15.44
C GLN A 910 -32.77 30.05 -14.67
N SER A 911 -32.43 29.43 -13.52
CA SER A 911 -31.23 29.78 -12.77
C SER A 911 -29.93 29.46 -13.53
N LYS A 912 -29.96 28.44 -14.41
CA LYS A 912 -28.82 28.11 -15.30
C LYS A 912 -28.66 29.12 -16.44
N ASN A 913 -29.75 29.78 -16.87
CA ASN A 913 -29.72 30.74 -17.98
C ASN A 913 -29.52 32.20 -17.52
N SER A 914 -29.87 32.57 -16.28
CA SER A 914 -29.74 33.94 -15.79
C SER A 914 -28.29 34.38 -15.51
N VAL A 915 -27.35 33.44 -15.34
CA VAL A 915 -25.95 33.74 -14.98
C VAL A 915 -25.04 33.88 -16.23
N GLY A 916 -25.58 33.77 -17.44
CA GLY A 916 -24.79 33.89 -18.66
C GLY A 916 -25.61 34.23 -19.89
N GLY A 917 -25.93 35.51 -20.09
CA GLY A 917 -26.71 35.90 -21.27
C GLY A 917 -26.95 37.40 -21.42
N GLY A 918 -25.90 38.20 -21.52
CA GLY A 918 -26.02 39.47 -22.23
C GLY A 918 -26.29 39.19 -23.71
N GLY A 919 -27.57 39.25 -24.11
CA GLY A 919 -28.01 39.30 -25.51
C GLY A 919 -28.48 37.98 -26.12
N GLN A 920 -29.78 37.71 -26.00
CA GLN A 920 -30.71 37.46 -27.14
C GLN A 920 -32.04 36.99 -26.56
N GLU A 921 -32.91 37.94 -26.20
CA GLU A 921 -34.34 37.67 -26.17
C GLU A 921 -34.83 37.62 -27.62
N GLN A 922 -35.30 36.45 -28.05
CA GLN A 922 -36.17 36.33 -29.21
C GLN A 922 -37.50 37.02 -28.88
N THR A 923 -37.61 38.30 -29.23
CA THR A 923 -38.89 39.00 -29.23
C THR A 923 -39.50 38.90 -30.62
N GLN A 924 -40.65 38.25 -30.71
CA GLN A 924 -41.56 38.40 -31.85
C GLN A 924 -42.02 39.86 -31.95
N GLY A 925 -41.71 40.47 -33.10
CA GLY A 925 -42.39 41.61 -33.73
C GLY A 925 -43.07 42.67 -32.85
N GLY A 926 -42.36 43.78 -32.59
CA GLY A 926 -42.94 45.04 -32.13
C GLY A 926 -41.94 46.18 -32.35
N ARG A 927 -42.38 47.27 -32.99
CA ARG A 927 -41.52 48.33 -33.56
C ARG A 927 -40.68 49.09 -32.52
N ALA A 928 -39.44 49.35 -32.90
CA ALA A 928 -38.48 50.21 -32.22
C ALA A 928 -38.89 51.69 -32.24
N THR A 929 -38.99 52.30 -31.06
CA THR A 929 -38.45 53.63 -30.72
C THR A 929 -38.60 53.87 -29.22
N GLU A 930 -37.64 53.42 -28.42
CA GLU A 930 -37.41 54.02 -27.11
C GLU A 930 -35.90 54.12 -26.87
N ARG A 931 -35.45 55.32 -26.51
CA ARG A 931 -34.04 55.69 -26.41
C ARG A 931 -33.52 55.18 -25.08
N VAL A 932 -32.66 54.16 -25.11
CA VAL A 932 -31.94 53.69 -23.92
C VAL A 932 -30.97 54.79 -23.46
N GLU A 933 -31.20 55.32 -22.27
CA GLU A 933 -30.25 56.19 -21.58
C GLU A 933 -29.03 55.37 -21.15
N ILE A 934 -27.85 55.83 -21.59
CA ILE A 934 -26.57 55.34 -21.09
C ILE A 934 -26.50 55.75 -19.61
N PRO A 935 -26.23 54.84 -18.64
CA PRO A 935 -26.14 55.20 -17.23
C PRO A 935 -25.02 56.24 -17.02
N GLY A 936 -25.43 57.50 -16.89
CA GLY A 936 -24.55 58.59 -16.52
C GLY A 936 -24.52 58.73 -15.00
N VAL A 937 -23.33 58.57 -14.43
CA VAL A 937 -22.88 59.06 -13.11
C VAL A 937 -23.66 58.50 -11.90
N ARG A 938 -22.93 57.83 -10.99
CA ARG A 938 -23.41 57.40 -9.66
C ARG A 938 -24.23 58.52 -9.00
N SER A 939 -25.35 58.16 -8.35
CA SER A 939 -26.15 59.18 -7.66
C SER A 939 -25.33 59.85 -6.56
N LYS A 940 -25.59 61.13 -6.31
CA LYS A 940 -24.88 61.93 -5.31
C LYS A 940 -24.97 61.32 -3.90
N ALA A 941 -26.03 60.55 -3.63
CA ALA A 941 -26.22 59.81 -2.38
C ALA A 941 -25.27 58.60 -2.28
N ASP A 942 -25.06 57.88 -3.37
CA ASP A 942 -24.14 56.73 -3.42
C ASP A 942 -22.68 57.17 -3.32
N GLU A 943 -22.34 58.32 -3.91
CA GLU A 943 -21.01 58.92 -3.81
C GLU A 943 -20.72 59.41 -2.38
N LEU A 944 -21.70 60.00 -1.69
CA LEU A 944 -21.61 60.38 -0.29
C LEU A 944 -21.51 59.16 0.64
N ALA A 945 -22.29 58.11 0.40
CA ALA A 945 -22.24 56.86 1.18
C ALA A 945 -20.91 56.12 0.98
N TRP A 946 -20.35 56.15 -0.23
CA TRP A 946 -19.03 55.60 -0.51
C TRP A 946 -17.92 56.42 0.14
N ARG A 947 -17.93 57.75 0.04
CA ARG A 947 -16.96 58.63 0.73
C ARG A 947 -16.99 58.46 2.24
N ARG A 948 -18.18 58.29 2.83
CA ARG A 948 -18.34 58.06 4.27
C ARG A 948 -17.69 56.74 4.71
N ARG A 949 -17.90 55.67 3.94
CA ARG A 949 -17.23 54.37 4.17
C ARG A 949 -15.72 54.45 4.04
N VAL A 950 -15.20 55.23 3.09
CA VAL A 950 -13.75 55.45 2.92
C VAL A 950 -13.17 56.25 4.09
N LEU A 951 -13.88 57.27 4.58
CA LEU A 951 -13.46 58.08 5.73
C LEU A 951 -13.53 57.31 7.06
N ASP A 952 -14.53 56.44 7.24
CA ASP A 952 -14.62 55.57 8.42
C ASP A 952 -13.48 54.53 8.44
N ALA A 953 -13.12 53.98 7.28
CA ALA A 953 -11.96 53.09 7.13
C ALA A 953 -10.62 53.80 7.44
N MET A 954 -10.53 55.10 7.16
CA MET A 954 -9.35 55.92 7.42
C MET A 954 -9.11 56.19 8.92
N ASN A 955 -10.14 56.05 9.78
CA ASN A 955 -10.02 56.22 11.23
C ASN A 955 -9.45 54.98 11.96
N GLY A 956 -9.20 53.88 11.24
CA GLY A 956 -8.53 52.70 11.80
C GLY A 956 -7.05 52.95 12.07
N MET A 957 -6.50 52.39 13.16
CA MET A 957 -5.10 52.59 13.53
C MET A 957 -4.18 51.77 12.60
N PRO A 958 -3.31 52.38 11.77
CA PRO A 958 -2.46 51.64 10.85
C PRO A 958 -1.33 50.93 11.58
N PRO A 959 -0.80 49.80 11.06
CA PRO A 959 0.39 49.14 11.59
C PRO A 959 1.59 50.09 11.68
N ASP A 960 2.42 49.92 12.73
CA ASP A 960 3.58 50.78 12.97
C ASP A 960 4.54 50.78 11.77
N GLY A 961 4.92 51.98 11.31
CA GLY A 961 5.78 52.19 10.14
C GLY A 961 5.06 52.43 8.81
N TYR A 962 3.76 52.13 8.69
CA TYR A 962 3.02 52.22 7.42
C TYR A 962 2.00 53.36 7.34
N ARG A 963 1.88 54.19 8.39
CA ARG A 963 0.92 55.29 8.49
C ARG A 963 0.90 56.19 7.23
N LYS A 964 2.09 56.59 6.75
CA LYS A 964 2.24 57.45 5.56
C LYS A 964 1.79 56.79 4.25
N ALA A 965 1.95 55.48 4.10
CA ALA A 965 1.56 54.76 2.88
C ALA A 965 0.05 54.50 2.81
N VAL A 966 -0.57 54.30 3.97
CA VAL A 966 -2.03 54.16 4.12
C VAL A 966 -2.74 55.49 3.87
N ASP A 967 -2.21 56.58 4.42
CA ASP A 967 -2.72 57.94 4.17
C ASP A 967 -2.65 58.28 2.67
N ASP A 968 -1.51 58.01 2.01
CA ASP A 968 -1.31 58.22 0.56
C ASP A 968 -2.26 57.39 -0.31
N TYR A 969 -2.61 56.18 0.11
CA TYR A 969 -3.52 55.28 -0.59
C TYR A 969 -4.96 55.80 -0.53
N TYR A 970 -5.43 56.21 0.66
CA TYR A 970 -6.77 56.76 0.83
C TYR A 970 -6.92 58.16 0.21
N GLU A 971 -5.86 58.98 0.21
CA GLU A 971 -5.88 60.27 -0.49
C GLU A 971 -6.02 60.10 -2.02
N ARG A 972 -5.38 59.08 -2.59
CA ARG A 972 -5.54 58.72 -4.02
C ARG A 972 -6.91 58.14 -4.35
N LEU A 973 -7.56 57.48 -3.38
CA LEU A 973 -8.90 56.94 -3.55
C LEU A 973 -9.96 58.06 -3.55
N LEU A 974 -9.73 59.14 -2.80
CA LEU A 974 -10.69 60.25 -2.64
C LEU A 974 -10.59 61.35 -3.70
N ARG A 975 -9.48 61.38 -4.46
CA ARG A 975 -9.29 62.21 -5.67
C ARG A 975 -9.91 61.54 -6.89
#